data_AF-A0A415CIU7-F1
#
_entry.id   AF-A0A415CIU7-F1
#
_cell.length_a   1.000
_cell.length_b   1.000
_cell.length_c   1.000
_cell.angle_alpha   90.00
_cell.angle_beta   90.00
_cell.angle_gamma   90.00
#
_symmetry.space_group_name_H-M   'P 1'
#
loop_
_entity.id
_entity.type
_entity.pdbx_description
1 polymer ?
#
loop_
_entity_poly.entity_id
_entity_poly.type
_entity_poly.pdbx_seq_one_letter_code
_entity_poly.pdbx_strand_id
1 'polypeptide(L)'
;MTTKMIKTAAATLFCSAALVASGVQAASTGPGLGTKTVNTITQKVWDNPSTTEKEMGVKTLQDYIVQEKEMWDYLFQNHPVFKYAEKGAIKGVYKISTRGSEFLTEGNAQTYSKLAGGRPSASQYRLAAKSVLDFPNRFVGPERCGECHAIQYQKWKRSRHAQTLRFPGEHPEVNNDLKKKLYGSQASILPDGIMPEDIYVTVGTPRTKYGFIDKWLVRGSYHVRDGLLSDLSGTIVAGGNQFSRGWAQWLTPEKAKEIQKVIPDFPTELSKFGPSASHQWGMTSYGSTYEQTLLFQSATSYCEVCHSFKFDFKSKDEFFKALGNAKELQKHTISRGISCEECHGAGGHLVGAESNGFQTNCERCHQRSNFVESDYKLPSAQGKLEKGFNIKTKSSCPSCGTEGSQLMMSKHYEKGMRCVTCHDPHEVTSNDWKDYYTKPAIRQTCQDCHKTQADVVANTNTHKKMDCVDCHMPFTMSCENFTAIQRPDMAGFDAVRRSHLFKIEVDPEKKMMNPGAGQSRASNSKGWHVARDEEGHGYVDLMWSCARTANAEKGVMDNKGCHSLFLSELEKGLQYGDQKVIYGEVMKWQNPVKDGFKTAKAALERINKLLEVTKLTVEAKTEIMLLVDKAADITKQVEEDGSWGVHAPDYLKQRVDTANAYLTQAQKILDNGNFPLIKTEAKK
;
A
#
# COMPACT_ATOMS: atom_id res chain seq x y z
N MET A 1 -6.99 -32.72 65.81
CA MET A 1 -7.20 -31.27 66.03
C MET A 1 -6.32 -30.52 65.05
N THR A 2 -6.96 -29.68 64.22
CA THR A 2 -6.47 -28.43 63.57
C THR A 2 -4.96 -28.14 63.58
N THR A 3 -4.30 -27.71 62.49
CA THR A 3 -4.67 -26.52 61.69
C THR A 3 -3.84 -26.43 60.38
N LYS A 4 -4.43 -25.77 59.37
CA LYS A 4 -3.90 -25.42 58.03
C LYS A 4 -2.64 -24.53 58.04
N MET A 5 -1.83 -24.59 56.98
CA MET A 5 -1.39 -23.41 56.19
C MET A 5 -0.74 -23.79 54.83
N ILE A 6 -1.38 -23.32 53.74
CA ILE A 6 -0.87 -22.63 52.52
C ILE A 6 0.51 -23.02 51.94
N LYS A 7 0.53 -23.41 50.65
CA LYS A 7 1.40 -22.81 49.60
C LYS A 7 0.95 -23.17 48.18
N THR A 8 1.20 -22.22 47.29
CA THR A 8 0.68 -22.00 45.94
C THR A 8 1.50 -22.70 44.84
N ALA A 9 0.85 -22.89 43.68
CA ALA A 9 1.37 -22.91 42.31
C ALA A 9 1.98 -24.21 41.73
N ALA A 10 1.34 -24.72 40.67
CA ALA A 10 2.00 -25.04 39.39
C ALA A 10 0.98 -25.41 38.29
N ALA A 11 1.09 -24.70 37.17
CA ALA A 11 0.92 -25.14 35.78
C ALA A 11 -0.20 -26.12 35.40
N THR A 12 -1.13 -25.63 34.57
CA THR A 12 -1.79 -26.47 33.55
C THR A 12 -1.50 -25.90 32.17
N LEU A 13 -0.56 -26.57 31.51
CA LEU A 13 -0.28 -26.51 30.08
C LEU A 13 -1.55 -26.85 29.28
N PHE A 14 -1.88 -26.04 28.28
CA PHE A 14 -2.77 -26.41 27.20
C PHE A 14 -2.05 -27.41 26.28
N CYS A 15 -2.43 -28.69 26.34
CA CYS A 15 -2.08 -29.67 25.32
C CYS A 15 -3.11 -29.63 24.20
N SER A 16 -2.67 -29.17 23.02
CA SER A 16 -3.34 -29.40 21.74
C SER A 16 -2.54 -30.47 21.00
N ALA A 17 -3.10 -31.65 20.75
CA ALA A 17 -2.59 -32.53 19.70
C ALA A 17 -3.61 -33.59 19.26
N ALA A 18 -3.74 -33.67 17.93
CA ALA A 18 -4.10 -34.81 17.09
C ALA A 18 -5.56 -35.31 17.07
N LEU A 19 -6.19 -35.19 15.90
CA LEU A 19 -6.68 -36.35 15.14
C LEU A 19 -6.96 -35.95 13.68
N VAL A 20 -6.37 -36.72 12.75
CA VAL A 20 -6.59 -36.69 11.31
C VAL A 20 -7.35 -37.97 10.94
N ALA A 21 -8.19 -37.86 9.90
CA ALA A 21 -8.84 -38.91 9.11
C ALA A 21 -10.18 -39.48 9.62
N SER A 22 -11.27 -38.83 9.22
CA SER A 22 -12.42 -39.43 8.52
C SER A 22 -13.39 -38.32 8.13
N GLY A 23 -14.01 -38.44 6.95
CA GLY A 23 -14.85 -37.41 6.36
C GLY A 23 -16.11 -37.14 7.18
N VAL A 24 -16.10 -36.05 7.94
CA VAL A 24 -17.14 -35.03 8.13
C VAL A 24 -16.38 -33.92 8.83
N GLN A 25 -16.16 -32.81 8.14
CA GLN A 25 -15.41 -31.68 8.70
C GLN A 25 -16.25 -31.10 9.85
N ALA A 26 -15.91 -31.46 11.09
CA ALA A 26 -16.49 -30.85 12.27
C ALA A 26 -16.31 -29.34 12.13
N ALA A 27 -17.42 -28.62 11.90
CA ALA A 27 -17.39 -27.18 11.73
C ALA A 27 -16.73 -26.60 12.98
N SER A 28 -15.64 -25.84 12.79
CA SER A 28 -15.07 -25.06 13.88
C SER A 28 -16.13 -24.06 14.36
N THR A 29 -16.78 -24.35 15.48
CA THR A 29 -17.86 -23.52 16.02
C THR A 29 -17.29 -22.47 16.98
N GLY A 30 -17.51 -21.20 16.68
CA GLY A 30 -17.23 -20.07 17.57
C GLY A 30 -18.08 -18.87 17.17
N PRO A 31 -18.26 -17.84 18.02
CA PRO A 31 -19.10 -16.69 17.70
C PRO A 31 -18.71 -16.05 16.36
N GLY A 32 -19.66 -16.04 15.43
CA GLY A 32 -19.49 -15.53 14.06
C GLY A 32 -18.76 -16.45 13.09
N LEU A 33 -18.52 -17.73 13.41
CA LEU A 33 -17.98 -18.71 12.47
C LEU A 33 -19.00 -19.84 12.27
N GLY A 34 -19.65 -19.86 11.10
CA GLY A 34 -20.74 -20.79 10.80
C GLY A 34 -22.02 -20.56 11.62
N THR A 35 -22.12 -19.44 12.34
CA THR A 35 -23.26 -19.09 13.20
C THR A 35 -23.84 -17.73 12.83
N LYS A 36 -25.14 -17.53 13.06
CA LYS A 36 -25.82 -16.22 12.92
C LYS A 36 -25.56 -15.34 14.15
N THR A 37 -24.29 -15.19 14.54
CA THR A 37 -23.85 -14.38 15.68
C THR A 37 -22.64 -13.54 15.29
N VAL A 38 -22.34 -12.49 16.03
CA VAL A 38 -21.15 -11.64 15.78
C VAL A 38 -19.97 -12.07 16.64
N ASN A 39 -18.77 -11.55 16.34
CA ASN A 39 -17.61 -11.81 17.17
C ASN A 39 -17.76 -11.19 18.57
N THR A 40 -16.98 -11.71 19.52
CA THR A 40 -17.05 -11.30 20.93
C THR A 40 -16.73 -9.81 21.16
N ILE A 41 -15.87 -9.22 20.35
CA ILE A 41 -15.51 -7.78 20.45
C ILE A 41 -16.72 -6.91 20.08
N THR A 42 -17.40 -7.23 18.99
CA THR A 42 -18.61 -6.51 18.57
C THR A 42 -19.72 -6.70 19.58
N GLN A 43 -19.94 -7.95 20.04
CA GLN A 43 -20.98 -8.26 21.02
C GLN A 43 -20.79 -7.44 22.30
N LYS A 44 -19.56 -7.32 22.82
CA LYS A 44 -19.26 -6.49 24.00
C LYS A 44 -19.65 -5.02 23.82
N VAL A 45 -19.42 -4.44 22.64
CA VAL A 45 -19.82 -3.07 22.34
C VAL A 45 -21.35 -2.96 22.24
N TRP A 46 -22.02 -3.94 21.64
CA TRP A 46 -23.49 -3.95 21.55
C TRP A 46 -24.18 -4.15 22.89
N ASP A 47 -23.59 -4.95 23.80
CA ASP A 47 -24.12 -5.21 25.13
C ASP A 47 -23.91 -4.02 26.08
N ASN A 48 -22.80 -3.31 25.95
CA ASN A 48 -22.46 -2.17 26.80
C ASN A 48 -21.79 -1.02 25.99
N PRO A 49 -22.58 -0.27 25.20
CA PRO A 49 -22.04 0.77 24.33
C PRO A 49 -21.63 2.03 25.09
N SER A 50 -20.48 2.59 24.73
CA SER A 50 -20.03 3.93 25.13
C SER A 50 -20.24 4.90 23.97
N THR A 51 -21.51 5.23 23.72
CA THR A 51 -22.00 6.11 22.65
C THR A 51 -22.09 7.56 23.09
N THR A 52 -21.88 8.51 22.18
CA THR A 52 -21.96 9.94 22.48
C THR A 52 -23.09 10.66 21.74
N GLU A 53 -23.73 10.02 20.76
CA GLU A 53 -24.72 10.70 19.91
C GLU A 53 -25.92 11.22 20.71
N LYS A 54 -26.47 10.40 21.62
CA LYS A 54 -27.67 10.77 22.39
C LYS A 54 -27.42 11.96 23.33
N GLU A 55 -26.25 11.99 23.96
CA GLU A 55 -25.94 12.97 25.01
C GLU A 55 -25.31 14.26 24.45
N MET A 56 -24.49 14.13 23.40
CA MET A 56 -23.70 15.23 22.86
C MET A 56 -24.14 15.66 21.46
N GLY A 57 -25.03 14.91 20.79
CA GLY A 57 -25.37 15.13 19.38
C GLY A 57 -24.23 14.80 18.41
N VAL A 58 -23.18 14.11 18.87
CA VAL A 58 -21.97 13.81 18.08
C VAL A 58 -21.76 12.30 18.02
N LYS A 59 -21.70 11.74 16.81
CA LYS A 59 -21.31 10.34 16.60
C LYS A 59 -19.81 10.15 16.73
N THR A 60 -19.40 9.17 17.52
CA THR A 60 -18.02 8.71 17.65
C THR A 60 -17.92 7.23 17.27
N LEU A 61 -16.75 6.62 17.50
CA LEU A 61 -16.40 5.29 17.01
C LEU A 61 -17.42 4.21 17.38
N GLN A 62 -17.90 4.17 18.63
CA GLN A 62 -18.83 3.14 19.07
C GLN A 62 -20.26 3.39 18.56
N ASP A 63 -20.67 4.64 18.33
CA ASP A 63 -21.96 4.95 17.69
C ASP A 63 -22.06 4.27 16.33
N TYR A 64 -20.99 4.28 15.53
CA TYR A 64 -20.96 3.57 14.25
C TYR A 64 -21.02 2.04 14.42
N ILE A 65 -20.40 1.47 15.46
CA ILE A 65 -20.44 0.02 15.69
C ILE A 65 -21.87 -0.42 16.09
N VAL A 66 -22.55 0.37 16.92
CA VAL A 66 -23.93 0.11 17.34
C VAL A 66 -24.91 0.30 16.19
N GLN A 67 -24.75 1.36 15.39
CA GLN A 67 -25.62 1.65 14.23
C GLN A 67 -25.75 0.46 13.26
N GLU A 68 -24.70 -0.36 13.11
CA GLU A 68 -24.69 -1.47 12.17
C GLU A 68 -25.56 -2.66 12.62
N LYS A 69 -26.02 -2.70 13.87
CA LYS A 69 -26.76 -3.83 14.42
C LYS A 69 -28.03 -4.17 13.62
N GLU A 70 -28.83 -3.17 13.28
CA GLU A 70 -30.07 -3.35 12.49
C GLU A 70 -29.79 -3.96 11.11
N MET A 71 -28.67 -3.58 10.48
CA MET A 71 -28.24 -4.17 9.20
C MET A 71 -27.94 -5.67 9.37
N TRP A 72 -27.26 -6.05 10.44
CA TRP A 72 -26.94 -7.45 10.72
C TRP A 72 -28.18 -8.29 11.04
N ASP A 73 -29.08 -7.77 11.86
CA ASP A 73 -30.35 -8.44 12.19
C ASP A 73 -31.17 -8.70 10.91
N TYR A 74 -31.22 -7.73 9.99
CA TYR A 74 -31.84 -7.91 8.67
C TYR A 74 -31.12 -8.97 7.83
N LEU A 75 -29.78 -8.90 7.70
CA LEU A 75 -29.02 -9.82 6.86
C LEU A 75 -29.16 -11.28 7.30
N PHE A 76 -29.14 -11.55 8.61
CA PHE A 76 -29.30 -12.91 9.16
C PHE A 76 -30.62 -13.58 8.78
N GLN A 77 -31.67 -12.77 8.56
CA GLN A 77 -33.00 -13.24 8.20
C GLN A 77 -33.21 -13.31 6.68
N ASN A 78 -32.59 -12.39 5.93
CA ASN A 78 -32.98 -12.16 4.54
C ASN A 78 -31.93 -12.58 3.50
N HIS A 79 -30.65 -12.70 3.86
CA HIS A 79 -29.60 -12.96 2.87
C HIS A 79 -29.61 -14.42 2.36
N PRO A 80 -29.52 -14.67 1.03
CA PRO A 80 -29.49 -16.00 0.44
C PRO A 80 -28.50 -17.00 1.06
N VAL A 81 -27.27 -16.58 1.36
CA VAL A 81 -26.24 -17.41 2.01
C VAL A 81 -26.78 -18.23 3.18
N PHE A 82 -27.66 -17.66 4.02
CA PHE A 82 -28.20 -18.42 5.16
C PHE A 82 -29.18 -19.52 4.75
N LYS A 83 -29.91 -19.33 3.66
CA LYS A 83 -30.74 -20.39 3.05
C LYS A 83 -29.89 -21.50 2.46
N TYR A 84 -28.74 -21.17 1.84
CA TYR A 84 -27.77 -22.18 1.39
C TYR A 84 -27.18 -22.94 2.58
N ALA A 85 -26.84 -22.23 3.67
CA ALA A 85 -26.32 -22.86 4.89
C ALA A 85 -27.31 -23.85 5.50
N GLU A 86 -28.60 -23.47 5.59
CA GLU A 86 -29.69 -24.32 6.08
C GLU A 86 -29.87 -25.60 5.24
N LYS A 87 -29.61 -25.52 3.92
CA LYS A 87 -29.62 -26.67 3.00
C LYS A 87 -28.33 -27.50 3.00
N GLY A 88 -27.28 -27.09 3.74
CA GLY A 88 -25.96 -27.70 3.64
C GLY A 88 -25.24 -27.45 2.31
N ALA A 89 -25.68 -26.45 1.53
CA ALA A 89 -25.22 -26.15 0.18
C ALA A 89 -24.12 -25.06 0.16
N ILE A 90 -23.21 -25.09 1.14
CA ILE A 90 -22.02 -24.24 1.18
C ILE A 90 -20.76 -25.11 1.26
N LYS A 91 -19.87 -24.94 0.29
CA LYS A 91 -18.51 -25.47 0.33
C LYS A 91 -17.59 -24.46 1.02
N GLY A 92 -17.35 -24.70 2.30
CA GLY A 92 -16.60 -23.84 3.21
C GLY A 92 -17.48 -23.30 4.34
N VAL A 93 -16.92 -22.45 5.20
CA VAL A 93 -17.61 -21.88 6.36
C VAL A 93 -17.64 -20.36 6.27
N TYR A 94 -18.81 -19.75 6.44
CA TYR A 94 -18.91 -18.30 6.49
C TYR A 94 -18.41 -17.76 7.84
N LYS A 95 -17.72 -16.62 7.79
CA LYS A 95 -17.23 -15.88 8.96
C LYS A 95 -17.80 -14.47 8.95
N ILE A 96 -18.58 -14.13 9.96
CA ILE A 96 -19.19 -12.82 10.15
C ILE A 96 -18.10 -11.78 10.44
N SER A 97 -18.12 -10.69 9.67
CA SER A 97 -17.19 -9.58 9.84
C SER A 97 -17.93 -8.24 9.82
N THR A 98 -18.00 -7.62 10.99
CA THR A 98 -18.70 -6.37 11.32
C THR A 98 -17.73 -5.19 11.43
N ARG A 99 -18.26 -3.97 11.61
CA ARG A 99 -17.47 -2.80 12.04
C ARG A 99 -16.69 -3.07 13.32
N GLY A 100 -17.24 -3.77 14.31
CA GLY A 100 -16.51 -4.09 15.54
C GLY A 100 -15.29 -4.97 15.27
N SER A 101 -15.39 -5.94 14.36
CA SER A 101 -14.23 -6.73 13.93
C SER A 101 -13.20 -5.90 13.15
N GLU A 102 -13.63 -5.11 12.18
CA GLU A 102 -12.75 -4.37 11.29
C GLU A 102 -12.14 -3.14 11.98
N PHE A 103 -12.94 -2.36 12.72
CA PHE A 103 -12.49 -1.08 13.27
C PHE A 103 -11.71 -1.28 14.57
N LEU A 104 -12.06 -2.27 15.41
CA LEU A 104 -11.42 -2.45 16.72
C LEU A 104 -10.36 -3.55 16.77
N THR A 105 -10.27 -4.44 15.76
CA THR A 105 -9.31 -5.56 15.78
C THR A 105 -8.17 -5.38 14.78
N GLU A 106 -8.48 -4.92 13.57
CA GLU A 106 -7.48 -4.76 12.53
C GLU A 106 -6.44 -3.70 12.90
N GLY A 107 -5.22 -3.84 12.37
CA GLY A 107 -4.12 -2.95 12.71
C GLY A 107 -3.49 -3.19 14.07
N ASN A 108 -3.73 -4.37 14.68
CA ASN A 108 -3.35 -4.66 16.07
C ASN A 108 -3.89 -3.61 17.06
N ALA A 109 -5.09 -3.08 16.77
CA ALA A 109 -5.70 -2.00 17.53
C ALA A 109 -5.91 -2.38 19.01
N GLN A 110 -6.25 -3.64 19.31
CA GLN A 110 -6.38 -4.11 20.71
C GLN A 110 -5.05 -4.01 21.48
N THR A 111 -3.92 -4.34 20.83
CA THR A 111 -2.59 -4.21 21.44
C THR A 111 -2.26 -2.75 21.70
N TYR A 112 -2.48 -1.89 20.71
CA TYR A 112 -2.28 -0.45 20.87
C TYR A 112 -3.18 0.13 21.98
N SER A 113 -4.48 -0.18 21.98
CA SER A 113 -5.43 0.23 23.00
C SER A 113 -4.97 -0.16 24.40
N LYS A 114 -4.48 -1.40 24.60
CA LYS A 114 -3.97 -1.84 25.90
C LYS A 114 -2.77 -1.00 26.36
N LEU A 115 -1.85 -0.66 25.47
CA LEU A 115 -0.68 0.16 25.76
C LEU A 115 -1.02 1.65 25.93
N ALA A 116 -2.07 2.13 25.25
CA ALA A 116 -2.54 3.52 25.28
C ALA A 116 -3.57 3.81 26.39
N GLY A 117 -3.58 3.01 27.47
CA GLY A 117 -4.47 3.23 28.63
C GLY A 117 -5.87 2.64 28.51
N GLY A 118 -6.08 1.64 27.64
CA GLY A 118 -7.30 0.83 27.56
C GLY A 118 -8.41 1.39 26.69
N ARG A 119 -8.25 2.58 26.08
CA ARG A 119 -9.29 3.19 25.23
C ARG A 119 -9.40 2.46 23.88
N PRO A 120 -10.61 2.06 23.44
CA PRO A 120 -10.81 1.46 22.11
C PRO A 120 -10.27 2.37 21.01
N SER A 121 -9.56 1.79 20.04
CA SER A 121 -8.88 2.51 18.97
C SER A 121 -9.18 1.88 17.62
N ALA A 122 -9.16 2.71 16.57
CA ALA A 122 -9.31 2.26 15.19
C ALA A 122 -8.08 2.64 14.37
N SER A 123 -7.13 1.71 14.28
CA SER A 123 -5.81 1.96 13.66
C SER A 123 -5.85 1.96 12.12
N GLN A 124 -6.87 1.34 11.50
CA GLN A 124 -6.98 1.18 10.05
C GLN A 124 -8.25 1.77 9.48
N TYR A 125 -9.39 1.22 9.86
CA TYR A 125 -10.66 1.50 9.23
C TYR A 125 -11.53 2.29 10.20
N ARG A 126 -12.03 3.42 9.72
CA ARG A 126 -12.98 4.28 10.43
C ARG A 126 -13.66 5.21 9.44
N LEU A 127 -14.83 5.70 9.80
CA LEU A 127 -15.50 6.76 9.05
C LEU A 127 -15.14 8.12 9.65
N ALA A 128 -14.96 9.11 8.79
CA ALA A 128 -14.78 10.51 9.18
C ALA A 128 -16.11 11.30 9.17
N ALA A 129 -17.16 10.73 8.56
CA ALA A 129 -18.45 11.37 8.33
C ALA A 129 -19.55 10.29 8.21
N LYS A 130 -20.72 10.68 7.72
CA LYS A 130 -21.91 9.82 7.59
C LYS A 130 -21.63 8.48 6.92
N SER A 131 -22.19 7.45 7.53
CA SER A 131 -22.27 6.06 7.06
C SER A 131 -23.35 5.93 5.97
N VAL A 132 -23.33 4.85 5.20
CA VAL A 132 -24.43 4.54 4.27
C VAL A 132 -25.76 4.23 4.97
N LEU A 133 -25.75 4.07 6.30
CA LEU A 133 -26.92 3.84 7.16
C LEU A 133 -27.50 5.14 7.77
N ASP A 134 -27.01 6.30 7.35
CA ASP A 134 -27.53 7.59 7.81
C ASP A 134 -28.62 8.12 6.87
N PHE A 135 -29.85 8.23 7.39
CA PHE A 135 -31.03 8.68 6.68
C PHE A 135 -31.88 9.67 7.51
N PRO A 136 -32.44 10.72 6.88
CA PRO A 136 -31.99 11.26 5.60
C PRO A 136 -30.55 11.78 5.73
N ASN A 137 -29.79 11.79 4.64
CA ASN A 137 -28.50 12.48 4.58
C ASN A 137 -28.60 13.73 3.70
N ARG A 138 -27.54 14.54 3.72
CA ARG A 138 -27.44 15.79 2.94
C ARG A 138 -26.55 15.68 1.70
N PHE A 139 -26.33 14.46 1.19
CA PHE A 139 -25.61 14.33 -0.08
C PHE A 139 -26.48 14.89 -1.20
N VAL A 140 -25.89 15.70 -2.08
CA VAL A 140 -26.56 16.27 -3.25
C VAL A 140 -26.12 15.62 -4.56
N GLY A 141 -25.05 14.82 -4.52
CA GLY A 141 -24.47 14.14 -5.66
C GLY A 141 -23.42 15.00 -6.37
N PRO A 142 -22.37 14.37 -6.94
CA PRO A 142 -21.25 15.09 -7.55
C PRO A 142 -21.66 15.91 -8.77
N GLU A 143 -22.72 15.52 -9.48
CA GLU A 143 -23.31 16.27 -10.60
C GLU A 143 -23.71 17.68 -10.18
N ARG A 144 -24.33 17.83 -9.01
CA ARG A 144 -24.74 19.14 -8.47
C ARG A 144 -23.54 20.02 -8.13
N CYS A 145 -22.47 19.42 -7.59
CA CYS A 145 -21.21 20.15 -7.39
C CYS A 145 -20.63 20.63 -8.74
N GLY A 146 -20.75 19.81 -9.79
CA GLY A 146 -20.25 20.08 -11.13
C GLY A 146 -20.99 21.22 -11.87
N GLU A 147 -22.20 21.57 -11.47
CA GLU A 147 -22.95 22.72 -12.01
C GLU A 147 -22.18 24.04 -11.80
N CYS A 148 -21.52 24.20 -10.65
CA CYS A 148 -20.71 25.38 -10.34
C CYS A 148 -19.19 25.14 -10.49
N HIS A 149 -18.71 23.91 -10.26
CA HIS A 149 -17.28 23.56 -10.23
C HIS A 149 -16.89 22.64 -11.40
N ALA A 150 -17.18 23.09 -12.63
CA ALA A 150 -17.03 22.29 -13.83
C ALA A 150 -15.59 21.75 -14.03
N ILE A 151 -14.55 22.54 -13.73
CA ILE A 151 -13.15 22.15 -13.93
C ILE A 151 -12.80 20.95 -13.04
N GLN A 152 -13.11 21.04 -11.74
CA GLN A 152 -12.86 19.98 -10.78
C GLN A 152 -13.70 18.74 -11.12
N TYR A 153 -14.98 18.92 -11.47
CA TYR A 153 -15.86 17.82 -11.86
C TYR A 153 -15.33 17.07 -13.09
N GLN A 154 -14.88 17.75 -14.14
CA GLN A 154 -14.35 17.08 -15.34
C GLN A 154 -13.06 16.30 -15.06
N LYS A 155 -12.16 16.84 -14.25
CA LYS A 155 -10.96 16.11 -13.79
C LYS A 155 -11.31 14.88 -12.96
N TRP A 156 -12.21 15.06 -11.99
CA TRP A 156 -12.64 14.01 -11.08
C TRP A 156 -13.38 12.89 -11.80
N LYS A 157 -14.33 13.23 -12.68
CA LYS A 157 -15.22 12.27 -13.36
C LYS A 157 -14.44 11.24 -14.19
N ARG A 158 -13.34 11.64 -14.82
CA ARG A 158 -12.47 10.72 -15.58
C ARG A 158 -11.49 9.92 -14.71
N SER A 159 -11.44 10.18 -13.41
CA SER A 159 -10.49 9.54 -12.51
C SER A 159 -10.99 8.20 -11.95
N ARG A 160 -10.07 7.34 -11.49
CA ARG A 160 -10.47 6.09 -10.83
C ARG A 160 -11.17 6.31 -9.48
N HIS A 161 -11.11 7.49 -8.87
CA HIS A 161 -11.96 7.82 -7.72
C HIS A 161 -13.45 7.77 -8.10
N ALA A 162 -13.82 8.35 -9.24
CA ALA A 162 -15.18 8.30 -9.76
C ALA A 162 -15.55 6.91 -10.30
N GLN A 163 -14.60 6.23 -10.95
CA GLN A 163 -14.86 4.98 -11.69
C GLN A 163 -14.70 3.69 -10.85
N THR A 164 -14.31 3.78 -9.57
CA THR A 164 -14.04 2.58 -8.74
C THR A 164 -15.28 1.76 -8.45
N LEU A 165 -16.47 2.38 -8.46
CA LEU A 165 -17.75 1.72 -8.27
C LEU A 165 -18.61 1.96 -9.52
N ARG A 166 -19.04 0.89 -10.17
CA ARG A 166 -19.83 0.96 -11.42
C ARG A 166 -20.91 -0.12 -11.43
N PHE A 167 -22.12 0.27 -11.81
CA PHE A 167 -23.27 -0.61 -11.99
C PHE A 167 -23.10 -1.43 -13.26
N PRO A 168 -23.74 -2.60 -13.35
CA PRO A 168 -23.84 -3.30 -14.61
C PRO A 168 -24.38 -2.40 -15.73
N GLY A 169 -23.70 -2.40 -16.87
CA GLY A 169 -23.97 -1.49 -18.00
C GLY A 169 -23.02 -0.29 -18.10
N GLU A 170 -22.11 -0.11 -17.13
CA GLU A 170 -21.11 0.97 -17.10
C GLU A 170 -19.68 0.42 -17.24
N HIS A 171 -19.50 -0.64 -18.02
CA HIS A 171 -18.25 -1.36 -18.23
C HIS A 171 -17.85 -1.39 -19.71
N PRO A 172 -17.63 -0.22 -20.34
CA PRO A 172 -17.28 -0.15 -21.76
C PRO A 172 -15.98 -0.87 -22.10
N GLU A 173 -15.07 -1.07 -21.14
CA GLU A 173 -13.82 -1.84 -21.31
C GLU A 173 -14.05 -3.30 -21.73
N VAL A 174 -15.24 -3.83 -21.48
CA VAL A 174 -15.63 -5.22 -21.78
C VAL A 174 -16.93 -5.27 -22.59
N ASN A 175 -17.29 -4.16 -23.26
CA ASN A 175 -18.55 -4.02 -24.00
C ASN A 175 -19.79 -4.33 -23.12
N ASN A 176 -19.74 -3.96 -21.83
CA ASN A 176 -20.78 -4.24 -20.83
C ASN A 176 -21.07 -5.72 -20.55
N ASP A 177 -20.31 -6.65 -21.13
CA ASP A 177 -20.41 -8.07 -20.81
C ASP A 177 -19.50 -8.40 -19.62
N LEU A 178 -20.10 -8.45 -18.42
CA LEU A 178 -19.40 -8.78 -17.18
C LEU A 178 -19.00 -10.26 -17.06
N LYS A 179 -19.52 -11.13 -17.94
CA LYS A 179 -19.19 -12.56 -18.04
C LYS A 179 -18.19 -12.85 -19.15
N LYS A 180 -17.80 -11.82 -19.93
CA LYS A 180 -16.76 -11.90 -20.95
C LYS A 180 -15.47 -12.43 -20.36
N LYS A 181 -14.92 -13.46 -21.02
CA LYS A 181 -13.62 -14.04 -20.68
C LYS A 181 -12.51 -13.10 -21.12
N LEU A 182 -11.54 -12.87 -20.24
CA LEU A 182 -10.51 -11.83 -20.43
C LEU A 182 -9.12 -12.43 -20.60
N TYR A 183 -8.33 -11.81 -21.48
CA TYR A 183 -6.89 -12.04 -21.65
C TYR A 183 -6.50 -13.49 -21.99
N GLY A 184 -7.38 -14.23 -22.68
CA GLY A 184 -7.15 -15.65 -22.99
C GLY A 184 -7.33 -16.59 -21.80
N SER A 185 -7.73 -16.07 -20.63
CA SER A 185 -8.08 -16.85 -19.45
C SER A 185 -9.56 -17.23 -19.44
N GLN A 186 -9.94 -18.14 -18.53
CA GLN A 186 -11.35 -18.47 -18.27
C GLN A 186 -12.01 -17.51 -17.26
N ALA A 187 -11.27 -16.55 -16.70
CA ALA A 187 -11.80 -15.60 -15.75
C ALA A 187 -12.57 -14.46 -16.44
N SER A 188 -13.65 -14.03 -15.80
CA SER A 188 -14.47 -12.86 -16.14
C SER A 188 -14.55 -11.92 -14.93
N ILE A 189 -15.09 -10.71 -15.11
CA ILE A 189 -15.25 -9.75 -13.99
C ILE A 189 -16.11 -10.36 -12.88
N LEU A 190 -17.26 -10.96 -13.24
CA LEU A 190 -18.10 -11.69 -12.31
C LEU A 190 -17.76 -13.18 -12.32
N PRO A 191 -17.64 -13.82 -11.14
CA PRO A 191 -17.37 -15.25 -11.05
C PRO A 191 -18.60 -16.08 -11.40
N ASP A 192 -18.46 -17.40 -11.46
CA ASP A 192 -19.52 -18.31 -11.87
C ASP A 192 -20.75 -18.23 -10.96
N GLY A 193 -21.92 -18.39 -11.57
CA GLY A 193 -23.22 -18.33 -10.90
C GLY A 193 -23.62 -16.97 -10.30
N ILE A 194 -22.82 -15.92 -10.52
CA ILE A 194 -23.17 -14.54 -10.19
C ILE A 194 -23.47 -13.78 -11.48
N MET A 195 -24.70 -13.28 -11.59
CA MET A 195 -25.18 -12.55 -12.77
C MET A 195 -25.25 -11.04 -12.52
N PRO A 196 -25.26 -10.20 -13.57
CA PRO A 196 -25.39 -8.75 -13.45
C PRO A 196 -26.56 -8.29 -12.56
N GLU A 197 -27.71 -8.97 -12.62
CA GLU A 197 -28.91 -8.69 -11.82
C GLU A 197 -28.78 -9.08 -10.33
N ASP A 198 -27.78 -9.90 -9.98
CA ASP A 198 -27.51 -10.30 -8.60
C ASP A 198 -26.70 -9.27 -7.83
N ILE A 199 -26.07 -8.32 -8.54
CA ILE A 199 -25.16 -7.36 -7.95
C ILE A 199 -25.76 -5.96 -7.87
N TYR A 200 -25.45 -5.28 -6.77
CA TYR A 200 -25.66 -3.84 -6.70
C TYR A 200 -24.59 -3.13 -7.56
N VAL A 201 -23.31 -3.47 -7.38
CA VAL A 201 -22.19 -2.74 -7.99
C VAL A 201 -20.95 -3.62 -8.12
N THR A 202 -20.13 -3.34 -9.13
CA THR A 202 -18.74 -3.84 -9.22
C THR A 202 -17.79 -2.90 -8.49
N VAL A 203 -16.69 -3.44 -7.95
CA VAL A 203 -15.63 -2.68 -7.28
C VAL A 203 -14.33 -2.88 -8.04
N GLY A 204 -13.77 -1.80 -8.59
CA GLY A 204 -12.47 -1.80 -9.27
C GLY A 204 -12.51 -1.32 -10.72
N THR A 205 -11.38 -1.48 -11.38
CA THR A 205 -11.12 -1.01 -12.76
C THR A 205 -10.18 -1.99 -13.45
N PRO A 206 -10.02 -1.90 -14.80
CA PRO A 206 -9.17 -2.83 -15.55
C PRO A 206 -7.72 -2.82 -15.09
N ARG A 207 -7.34 -1.77 -14.35
CA ARG A 207 -6.00 -1.53 -13.84
C ARG A 207 -5.44 -2.67 -13.01
N THR A 208 -6.22 -3.34 -12.15
CA THR A 208 -5.64 -4.34 -11.23
C THR A 208 -6.57 -5.51 -11.03
N LYS A 209 -7.79 -5.24 -10.58
CA LYS A 209 -8.71 -6.28 -10.13
C LYS A 209 -10.16 -5.79 -10.12
N TYR A 210 -11.08 -6.74 -10.09
CA TYR A 210 -12.48 -6.50 -9.79
C TYR A 210 -12.96 -7.37 -8.64
N GLY A 211 -13.93 -6.85 -7.89
CA GLY A 211 -14.84 -7.62 -7.04
C GLY A 211 -16.27 -7.12 -7.24
N PHE A 212 -17.20 -7.62 -6.45
CA PHE A 212 -18.60 -7.21 -6.50
C PHE A 212 -19.21 -7.09 -5.11
N ILE A 213 -20.29 -6.32 -5.03
CA ILE A 213 -21.19 -6.25 -3.89
C ILE A 213 -22.56 -6.70 -4.39
N ASP A 214 -23.13 -7.73 -3.75
CA ASP A 214 -24.44 -8.25 -4.15
C ASP A 214 -25.58 -7.27 -3.82
N LYS A 215 -26.78 -7.57 -4.28
CA LYS A 215 -27.96 -6.72 -4.11
C LYS A 215 -28.50 -6.63 -2.68
N TRP A 216 -27.91 -7.34 -1.72
CA TRP A 216 -28.14 -7.14 -0.27
C TRP A 216 -27.03 -6.30 0.38
N LEU A 217 -26.17 -5.69 -0.44
CA LEU A 217 -25.00 -4.94 -0.02
C LEU A 217 -23.96 -5.78 0.74
N VAL A 218 -23.90 -7.09 0.47
CA VAL A 218 -22.88 -7.96 1.03
C VAL A 218 -21.73 -8.13 0.03
N ARG A 219 -20.51 -8.16 0.57
CA ARG A 219 -19.28 -8.37 -0.19
C ARG A 219 -19.30 -9.75 -0.85
N GLY A 220 -19.05 -9.78 -2.15
CA GLY A 220 -18.85 -11.01 -2.92
C GLY A 220 -17.56 -11.73 -2.57
N SER A 221 -17.58 -12.55 -1.52
CA SER A 221 -16.46 -13.41 -1.07
C SER A 221 -16.56 -14.86 -1.58
N TYR A 222 -17.48 -15.10 -2.51
CA TYR A 222 -17.92 -16.42 -2.96
C TYR A 222 -18.25 -16.42 -4.47
N HIS A 223 -18.44 -17.62 -5.00
CA HIS A 223 -19.12 -17.86 -6.28
C HIS A 223 -20.19 -18.94 -6.10
N VAL A 224 -21.05 -19.17 -7.10
CA VAL A 224 -22.02 -20.26 -7.10
C VAL A 224 -21.63 -21.27 -8.18
N ARG A 225 -21.42 -22.52 -7.77
CA ARG A 225 -21.08 -23.64 -8.66
C ARG A 225 -22.35 -24.38 -9.04
N ASP A 226 -22.46 -24.74 -10.33
CA ASP A 226 -23.56 -25.54 -10.89
C ASP A 226 -24.95 -24.95 -10.60
N GLY A 227 -25.07 -23.62 -10.60
CA GLY A 227 -26.31 -22.90 -10.32
C GLY A 227 -26.12 -21.38 -10.34
N LEU A 228 -27.17 -20.66 -9.92
CA LEU A 228 -27.21 -19.20 -9.88
C LEU A 228 -27.58 -18.70 -8.47
N LEU A 229 -27.06 -17.53 -8.09
CA LEU A 229 -27.51 -16.88 -6.86
C LEU A 229 -28.98 -16.45 -6.94
N SER A 230 -29.42 -16.01 -8.13
CA SER A 230 -30.75 -15.46 -8.40
C SER A 230 -31.90 -16.43 -8.14
N ASP A 231 -31.72 -17.73 -8.41
CA ASP A 231 -32.74 -18.77 -8.28
C ASP A 231 -32.51 -19.70 -7.07
N LEU A 232 -31.47 -19.43 -6.26
CA LEU A 232 -31.08 -20.24 -5.10
C LEU A 232 -30.72 -21.70 -5.45
N SER A 233 -30.14 -21.93 -6.63
CA SER A 233 -29.66 -23.23 -7.10
C SER A 233 -28.14 -23.42 -6.96
N GLY A 234 -27.68 -24.68 -7.05
CA GLY A 234 -26.27 -25.02 -6.98
C GLY A 234 -25.69 -24.92 -5.57
N THR A 235 -24.39 -24.64 -5.48
CA THR A 235 -23.63 -24.59 -4.21
C THR A 235 -22.83 -23.30 -4.11
N ILE A 236 -22.96 -22.59 -2.99
CA ILE A 236 -22.05 -21.47 -2.68
C ILE A 236 -20.68 -22.04 -2.35
N VAL A 237 -19.64 -21.54 -3.02
CA VAL A 237 -18.26 -21.95 -2.77
C VAL A 237 -17.47 -20.75 -2.27
N ALA A 238 -16.77 -20.94 -1.15
CA ALA A 238 -15.85 -19.95 -0.62
C ALA A 238 -14.72 -19.66 -1.61
N GLY A 239 -14.48 -18.38 -1.94
CA GLY A 239 -13.38 -18.00 -2.82
C GLY A 239 -13.71 -18.04 -4.31
N GLY A 240 -12.67 -17.94 -5.15
CA GLY A 240 -12.81 -17.82 -6.60
C GLY A 240 -13.65 -16.59 -7.01
N ASN A 241 -13.45 -15.47 -6.31
CA ASN A 241 -14.39 -14.35 -6.27
C ASN A 241 -13.80 -12.99 -6.69
N GLN A 242 -12.48 -12.88 -6.82
CA GLN A 242 -11.80 -11.64 -7.21
C GLN A 242 -11.06 -11.83 -8.53
N PHE A 243 -11.49 -11.13 -9.57
CA PHE A 243 -10.78 -11.11 -10.85
C PHE A 243 -9.43 -10.43 -10.66
N SER A 244 -8.35 -11.06 -11.14
CA SER A 244 -6.98 -10.54 -11.10
C SER A 244 -6.47 -10.33 -12.52
N ARG A 245 -6.20 -9.08 -12.90
CA ARG A 245 -5.60 -8.80 -14.22
C ARG A 245 -4.21 -9.40 -14.33
N GLY A 246 -3.38 -9.23 -13.29
CA GLY A 246 -2.01 -9.75 -13.29
C GLY A 246 -1.96 -11.26 -13.51
N TRP A 247 -2.88 -11.99 -12.87
CA TRP A 247 -2.97 -13.43 -13.02
C TRP A 247 -3.57 -13.85 -14.37
N ALA A 248 -4.64 -13.19 -14.81
CA ALA A 248 -5.29 -13.51 -16.08
C ALA A 248 -4.41 -13.20 -17.31
N GLN A 249 -3.59 -12.15 -17.24
CA GLN A 249 -2.85 -11.63 -18.39
C GLN A 249 -1.38 -12.04 -18.44
N TRP A 250 -0.67 -11.98 -17.31
CA TRP A 250 0.79 -12.09 -17.31
C TRP A 250 1.30 -13.40 -16.71
N LEU A 251 0.80 -13.74 -15.52
CA LEU A 251 1.16 -14.99 -14.86
C LEU A 251 0.36 -16.12 -15.49
N THR A 252 0.63 -16.50 -16.74
CA THR A 252 0.00 -17.67 -17.39
C THR A 252 0.56 -18.97 -16.82
N PRO A 253 -0.03 -20.15 -17.09
CA PRO A 253 0.56 -21.43 -16.71
C PRO A 253 2.00 -21.62 -17.21
N GLU A 254 2.30 -21.13 -18.42
CA GLU A 254 3.64 -21.17 -19.02
C GLU A 254 4.61 -20.27 -18.26
N LYS A 255 4.20 -19.02 -17.95
CA LYS A 255 5.01 -18.10 -17.15
C LYS A 255 5.23 -18.62 -15.74
N ALA A 256 4.23 -19.24 -15.11
CA ALA A 256 4.39 -19.89 -13.81
C ALA A 256 5.44 -21.00 -13.85
N LYS A 257 5.44 -21.85 -14.89
CA LYS A 257 6.47 -22.89 -15.10
C LYS A 257 7.85 -22.30 -15.35
N GLU A 258 7.94 -21.18 -16.06
CA GLU A 258 9.20 -20.46 -16.26
C GLU A 258 9.77 -19.94 -14.93
N ILE A 259 8.94 -19.30 -14.10
CA ILE A 259 9.34 -18.85 -12.76
C ILE A 259 9.77 -20.05 -11.90
N GLN A 260 9.04 -21.17 -11.97
CA GLN A 260 9.34 -22.37 -11.20
C GLN A 260 10.74 -22.94 -11.47
N LYS A 261 11.30 -22.75 -12.67
CA LYS A 261 12.68 -23.18 -12.99
C LYS A 261 13.73 -22.47 -12.12
N VAL A 262 13.44 -21.24 -11.67
CA VAL A 262 14.31 -20.46 -10.81
C VAL A 262 13.89 -20.58 -9.34
N ILE A 263 12.59 -20.64 -9.08
CA ILE A 263 11.99 -20.69 -7.75
C ILE A 263 11.20 -22.01 -7.64
N PRO A 264 11.82 -23.13 -7.21
CA PRO A 264 11.24 -24.47 -7.34
C PRO A 264 9.87 -24.66 -6.66
N ASP A 265 9.58 -23.88 -5.61
CA ASP A 265 8.32 -23.92 -4.88
C ASP A 265 7.22 -23.01 -5.48
N PHE A 266 7.48 -22.34 -6.61
CA PHE A 266 6.50 -21.48 -7.25
C PHE A 266 5.32 -22.31 -7.79
N PRO A 267 4.07 -21.92 -7.51
CA PRO A 267 2.90 -22.72 -7.88
C PRO A 267 2.62 -22.69 -9.38
N THR A 268 2.40 -23.86 -9.96
CA THR A 268 2.08 -24.06 -11.40
C THR A 268 0.73 -24.73 -11.66
N GLU A 269 0.05 -25.15 -10.60
CA GLU A 269 -1.28 -25.77 -10.62
C GLU A 269 -2.21 -24.99 -9.70
N LEU A 270 -3.48 -24.85 -10.09
CA LEU A 270 -4.49 -24.05 -9.36
C LEU A 270 -4.62 -24.45 -7.88
N SER A 271 -4.57 -25.75 -7.58
CA SER A 271 -4.63 -26.29 -6.21
C SER A 271 -3.43 -25.91 -5.34
N LYS A 272 -2.28 -25.57 -5.94
CA LYS A 272 -1.04 -25.22 -5.24
C LYS A 272 -0.94 -23.74 -4.88
N PHE A 273 -1.90 -22.90 -5.28
CA PHE A 273 -1.97 -21.49 -4.87
C PHE A 273 -2.50 -21.28 -3.45
N GLY A 274 -2.62 -22.35 -2.66
CA GLY A 274 -2.93 -22.29 -1.23
C GLY A 274 -4.21 -21.49 -0.93
N PRO A 275 -4.19 -20.57 0.05
CA PRO A 275 -5.38 -19.79 0.38
C PRO A 275 -5.93 -18.92 -0.75
N SER A 276 -5.08 -18.52 -1.70
CA SER A 276 -5.45 -17.70 -2.85
C SER A 276 -5.96 -18.51 -4.05
N ALA A 277 -6.03 -19.84 -3.93
CA ALA A 277 -6.45 -20.74 -5.00
C ALA A 277 -7.85 -20.44 -5.55
N SER A 278 -8.18 -21.08 -6.67
CA SER A 278 -9.47 -21.01 -7.35
C SER A 278 -9.66 -22.24 -8.24
N HIS A 279 -10.86 -22.43 -8.78
CA HIS A 279 -11.10 -23.39 -9.87
C HIS A 279 -10.70 -22.87 -11.24
N GLN A 280 -10.42 -21.57 -11.39
CA GLN A 280 -10.08 -20.98 -12.68
C GLN A 280 -8.91 -20.00 -12.60
N TRP A 281 -8.08 -20.04 -13.64
CA TRP A 281 -6.93 -19.16 -13.78
C TRP A 281 -7.38 -17.71 -14.02
N GLY A 282 -6.77 -16.75 -13.33
CA GLY A 282 -7.15 -15.33 -13.39
C GLY A 282 -8.14 -14.87 -12.33
N MET A 283 -8.56 -15.75 -11.41
CA MET A 283 -9.53 -15.45 -10.36
C MET A 283 -8.98 -15.85 -9.00
N THR A 284 -8.67 -14.92 -8.11
CA THR A 284 -8.16 -15.21 -6.75
C THR A 284 -9.28 -15.38 -5.73
N SER A 285 -8.97 -16.01 -4.60
CA SER A 285 -9.80 -15.97 -3.39
C SER A 285 -9.41 -14.79 -2.50
N TYR A 286 -10.31 -13.83 -2.30
CA TYR A 286 -10.05 -12.61 -1.50
C TYR A 286 -11.20 -12.27 -0.55
N GLY A 287 -10.85 -12.06 0.73
CA GLY A 287 -11.85 -12.09 1.81
C GLY A 287 -12.42 -13.49 2.00
N SER A 288 -11.64 -14.49 1.63
CA SER A 288 -11.99 -15.89 1.62
C SER A 288 -10.70 -16.72 1.50
N THR A 289 -10.81 -17.99 1.80
CA THR A 289 -9.85 -19.05 1.54
C THR A 289 -10.58 -20.09 0.72
N TYR A 290 -10.07 -20.44 -0.45
CA TYR A 290 -10.78 -21.28 -1.42
C TYR A 290 -11.32 -22.57 -0.80
N GLU A 291 -12.63 -22.81 -0.95
CA GLU A 291 -13.39 -23.94 -0.38
C GLU A 291 -13.34 -24.11 1.16
N GLN A 292 -12.70 -23.20 1.89
CA GLN A 292 -12.50 -23.30 3.34
C GLN A 292 -13.31 -22.27 4.10
N THR A 293 -13.10 -20.98 3.82
CA THR A 293 -13.75 -19.89 4.57
C THR A 293 -14.13 -18.74 3.67
N LEU A 294 -15.27 -18.09 3.92
CA LEU A 294 -15.67 -16.86 3.23
C LEU A 294 -16.08 -15.80 4.26
N LEU A 295 -15.60 -14.57 4.10
CA LEU A 295 -16.06 -13.46 4.93
C LEU A 295 -17.47 -13.09 4.49
N PHE A 296 -18.44 -13.28 5.37
CA PHE A 296 -19.75 -12.70 5.21
C PHE A 296 -19.72 -11.31 5.85
N GLN A 297 -19.64 -10.29 5.01
CA GLN A 297 -19.29 -8.92 5.38
C GLN A 297 -20.19 -7.93 4.64
N SER A 298 -20.95 -7.14 5.39
CA SER A 298 -21.72 -6.04 4.82
C SER A 298 -20.79 -4.96 4.27
N ALA A 299 -21.21 -4.24 3.22
CA ALA A 299 -20.49 -3.08 2.70
C ALA A 299 -20.29 -2.01 3.78
N THR A 300 -21.21 -1.92 4.75
CA THR A 300 -21.13 -1.03 5.93
C THR A 300 -19.98 -1.36 6.88
N SER A 301 -19.45 -2.58 6.83
CA SER A 301 -18.42 -3.02 7.78
C SER A 301 -17.03 -2.59 7.35
N TYR A 302 -16.84 -2.36 6.05
CA TYR A 302 -15.53 -2.22 5.45
C TYR A 302 -15.52 -1.41 4.16
N CYS A 303 -16.30 -1.84 3.15
CA CYS A 303 -16.21 -1.28 1.80
C CYS A 303 -16.52 0.21 1.76
N GLU A 304 -17.54 0.67 2.49
CA GLU A 304 -17.94 2.08 2.52
C GLU A 304 -16.84 3.03 3.00
N VAL A 305 -15.83 2.52 3.72
CA VAL A 305 -14.72 3.34 4.22
C VAL A 305 -13.91 3.89 3.05
N CYS A 306 -13.67 3.09 1.99
CA CYS A 306 -12.75 3.47 0.91
C CYS A 306 -13.33 3.35 -0.51
N HIS A 307 -14.45 2.66 -0.67
CA HIS A 307 -15.19 2.49 -1.92
C HIS A 307 -16.66 2.79 -1.60
N SER A 308 -16.95 4.06 -1.42
CA SER A 308 -18.19 4.54 -0.82
C SER A 308 -19.30 4.76 -1.83
N PHE A 309 -20.53 4.77 -1.33
CA PHE A 309 -21.74 5.19 -2.03
C PHE A 309 -22.71 5.77 -0.99
N LYS A 310 -23.72 6.53 -1.44
CA LYS A 310 -24.78 7.07 -0.59
C LYS A 310 -26.11 6.99 -1.32
N PHE A 311 -27.18 6.82 -0.57
CA PHE A 311 -28.55 6.79 -1.09
C PHE A 311 -29.33 8.03 -0.67
N ASP A 312 -30.39 8.37 -1.41
CA ASP A 312 -31.27 9.52 -1.13
C ASP A 312 -32.59 9.17 -0.41
N PHE A 313 -32.69 7.94 0.12
CA PHE A 313 -33.81 7.48 0.94
C PHE A 313 -34.12 8.46 2.08
N LYS A 314 -35.41 8.63 2.37
CA LYS A 314 -35.90 9.54 3.41
C LYS A 314 -35.89 8.90 4.79
N SER A 315 -35.92 7.57 4.85
CA SER A 315 -35.91 6.81 6.10
C SER A 315 -35.16 5.49 5.96
N LYS A 316 -34.83 4.88 7.10
CA LYS A 316 -34.28 3.52 7.15
C LYS A 316 -35.24 2.48 6.59
N ASP A 317 -36.55 2.66 6.76
CA ASP A 317 -37.56 1.71 6.29
C ASP A 317 -37.58 1.62 4.75
N GLU A 318 -37.42 2.75 4.06
CA GLU A 318 -37.27 2.77 2.60
C GLU A 318 -36.02 2.01 2.17
N PHE A 319 -34.89 2.24 2.86
CA PHE A 319 -33.63 1.54 2.60
C PHE A 319 -33.77 0.02 2.78
N PHE A 320 -34.32 -0.45 3.92
CA PHE A 320 -34.48 -1.88 4.18
C PHE A 320 -35.48 -2.56 3.22
N LYS A 321 -36.48 -1.84 2.71
CA LYS A 321 -37.38 -2.33 1.65
C LYS A 321 -36.68 -2.49 0.29
N ALA A 322 -35.67 -1.66 0.02
CA ALA A 322 -34.91 -1.72 -1.23
C ALA A 322 -33.82 -2.81 -1.23
N LEU A 323 -33.34 -3.25 -0.06
CA LEU A 323 -32.36 -4.33 0.03
C LEU A 323 -32.89 -5.61 -0.63
N GLY A 324 -32.03 -6.25 -1.42
CA GLY A 324 -32.40 -7.39 -2.26
C GLY A 324 -32.88 -7.01 -3.66
N ASN A 325 -33.11 -5.72 -3.94
CA ASN A 325 -33.49 -5.20 -5.25
C ASN A 325 -32.39 -4.26 -5.80
N ALA A 326 -31.54 -4.80 -6.68
CA ALA A 326 -30.44 -4.05 -7.27
C ALA A 326 -30.89 -2.77 -7.98
N LYS A 327 -32.01 -2.82 -8.72
CA LYS A 327 -32.50 -1.68 -9.50
C LYS A 327 -33.01 -0.55 -8.61
N GLU A 328 -33.69 -0.89 -7.53
CA GLU A 328 -34.18 0.13 -6.58
C GLU A 328 -33.01 0.81 -5.85
N LEU A 329 -32.03 0.03 -5.39
CA LEU A 329 -30.81 0.58 -4.79
C LEU A 329 -30.06 1.48 -5.78
N GLN A 330 -29.87 1.03 -7.02
CA GLN A 330 -29.18 1.79 -8.08
C GLN A 330 -29.88 3.11 -8.38
N LYS A 331 -31.22 3.09 -8.50
CA LYS A 331 -32.05 4.27 -8.72
C LYS A 331 -31.91 5.30 -7.59
N HIS A 332 -31.85 4.83 -6.34
CA HIS A 332 -31.72 5.68 -5.16
C HIS A 332 -30.27 6.03 -4.81
N THR A 333 -29.29 5.66 -5.64
CA THR A 333 -27.88 6.00 -5.40
C THR A 333 -27.59 7.44 -5.85
N ILE A 334 -27.44 8.35 -4.89
CA ILE A 334 -27.16 9.77 -5.15
C ILE A 334 -25.67 10.08 -5.30
N SER A 335 -24.80 9.25 -4.74
CA SER A 335 -23.35 9.42 -4.80
C SER A 335 -22.67 8.07 -4.82
N ARG A 336 -21.63 7.91 -5.63
CA ARG A 336 -20.93 6.64 -5.82
C ARG A 336 -19.44 6.85 -6.11
N GLY A 337 -18.61 5.96 -5.59
CA GLY A 337 -17.17 6.07 -5.63
C GLY A 337 -16.65 7.06 -4.59
N ILE A 338 -15.42 7.53 -4.79
CA ILE A 338 -14.85 8.62 -3.98
C ILE A 338 -15.25 9.93 -4.65
N SER A 339 -16.48 10.37 -4.39
CA SER A 339 -17.08 11.57 -4.96
C SER A 339 -16.68 12.85 -4.21
N CYS A 340 -17.11 14.00 -4.72
CA CYS A 340 -16.83 15.32 -4.14
C CYS A 340 -17.11 15.34 -2.62
N GLU A 341 -18.28 14.88 -2.23
CA GLU A 341 -18.80 14.98 -0.85
C GLU A 341 -18.15 13.96 0.10
N GLU A 342 -17.56 12.88 -0.41
CA GLU A 342 -16.75 11.97 0.41
C GLU A 342 -15.44 12.61 0.88
N CYS A 343 -15.00 13.67 0.18
CA CYS A 343 -13.78 14.45 0.47
C CYS A 343 -14.07 15.84 1.07
N HIS A 344 -15.23 16.42 0.75
CA HIS A 344 -15.63 17.78 1.12
C HIS A 344 -16.85 17.86 2.05
N GLY A 345 -17.42 16.70 2.44
CA GLY A 345 -18.60 16.60 3.29
C GLY A 345 -19.91 16.73 2.50
N ALA A 346 -20.99 16.19 3.06
CA ALA A 346 -22.32 16.18 2.46
C ALA A 346 -22.86 17.62 2.26
N GLY A 347 -23.18 17.98 1.02
CA GLY A 347 -23.60 19.31 0.61
C GLY A 347 -22.48 20.34 0.46
N GLY A 348 -21.23 20.00 0.80
CA GLY A 348 -20.11 20.94 0.75
C GLY A 348 -20.40 22.24 1.50
N HIS A 349 -20.17 23.39 0.87
CA HIS A 349 -20.40 24.70 1.49
C HIS A 349 -21.77 25.31 1.13
N LEU A 350 -22.74 24.51 0.68
CA LEU A 350 -24.09 24.99 0.36
C LEU A 350 -24.89 25.31 1.64
N VAL A 351 -25.88 26.20 1.52
CA VAL A 351 -26.83 26.47 2.61
C VAL A 351 -27.61 25.18 2.92
N GLY A 352 -27.61 24.76 4.18
CA GLY A 352 -28.24 23.51 4.63
C GLY A 352 -27.39 22.24 4.49
N ALA A 353 -26.12 22.39 4.07
CA ALA A 353 -25.13 21.32 4.10
C ALA A 353 -24.78 20.91 5.54
N GLU A 354 -24.27 19.68 5.69
CA GLU A 354 -23.71 19.19 6.95
C GLU A 354 -22.22 19.53 7.10
N SER A 355 -21.55 19.93 6.03
CA SER A 355 -20.10 20.14 6.04
C SER A 355 -19.72 21.48 6.67
N ASN A 356 -18.91 21.42 7.73
CA ASN A 356 -18.30 22.59 8.39
C ASN A 356 -16.89 22.87 7.84
N GLY A 357 -16.73 22.91 6.51
CA GLY A 357 -15.41 23.11 5.89
C GLY A 357 -14.51 21.87 5.93
N PHE A 358 -15.10 20.67 5.96
CA PHE A 358 -14.35 19.41 5.91
C PHE A 358 -13.52 19.35 4.62
N GLN A 359 -12.23 19.06 4.77
CA GLN A 359 -11.33 18.75 3.66
C GLN A 359 -10.51 17.51 4.00
N THR A 360 -10.59 16.50 3.15
CA THR A 360 -9.82 15.27 3.36
C THR A 360 -8.32 15.52 3.32
N ASN A 361 -7.59 14.87 4.24
CA ASN A 361 -6.13 14.71 4.16
C ASN A 361 -5.74 13.33 3.58
N CYS A 362 -6.70 12.63 2.97
CA CYS A 362 -6.58 11.29 2.37
C CYS A 362 -6.50 10.11 3.37
N GLU A 363 -6.37 10.35 4.68
CA GLU A 363 -6.02 9.31 5.66
C GLU A 363 -7.09 8.21 5.84
N ARG A 364 -8.35 8.54 5.55
CA ARG A 364 -9.47 7.60 5.62
C ARG A 364 -9.21 6.36 4.76
N CYS A 365 -8.65 6.57 3.56
CA CYS A 365 -8.51 5.51 2.55
C CYS A 365 -7.06 5.10 2.29
N HIS A 366 -6.11 6.02 2.52
CA HIS A 366 -4.71 5.86 2.11
C HIS A 366 -3.71 5.73 3.27
N GLN A 367 -4.15 5.77 4.54
CA GLN A 367 -3.23 5.60 5.68
C GLN A 367 -3.00 4.14 6.06
N ARG A 368 -4.05 3.43 6.48
CA ARG A 368 -4.03 2.00 6.89
C ARG A 368 -2.82 1.62 7.78
N SER A 369 -2.74 2.19 8.97
CA SER A 369 -1.64 1.92 9.92
C SER A 369 -1.77 0.56 10.60
N ASN A 370 -0.67 -0.06 10.97
CA ASN A 370 -0.66 -1.31 11.75
C ASN A 370 0.33 -1.17 12.91
N PHE A 371 -0.10 -1.41 14.14
CA PHE A 371 0.78 -1.31 15.29
C PHE A 371 1.71 -2.52 15.39
N VAL A 372 3.01 -2.29 15.52
CA VAL A 372 4.06 -3.31 15.62
C VAL A 372 4.78 -3.10 16.94
N GLU A 373 4.57 -4.01 17.89
CA GLU A 373 5.08 -3.85 19.25
C GLU A 373 6.62 -3.86 19.31
N SER A 374 7.30 -4.58 18.41
CA SER A 374 8.76 -4.55 18.31
C SER A 374 9.29 -3.19 17.88
N ASP A 375 8.59 -2.47 17.00
CA ASP A 375 9.01 -1.14 16.54
C ASP A 375 8.98 -0.13 17.69
N TYR A 376 8.01 -0.24 18.59
CA TYR A 376 7.93 0.59 19.79
C TYR A 376 9.11 0.36 20.77
N LYS A 377 9.77 -0.80 20.68
CA LYS A 377 10.94 -1.14 21.52
C LYS A 377 12.27 -0.68 20.91
N LEU A 378 12.26 -0.06 19.72
CA LEU A 378 13.47 0.48 19.11
C LEU A 378 13.98 1.72 19.87
N PRO A 379 15.31 1.96 19.89
CA PRO A 379 15.86 3.18 20.50
C PRO A 379 15.23 4.47 19.94
N SER A 380 14.95 4.51 18.64
CA SER A 380 14.31 5.66 17.97
C SER A 380 12.86 5.93 18.41
N ALA A 381 12.23 4.98 19.11
CA ALA A 381 10.84 5.02 19.58
C ALA A 381 10.70 5.28 21.09
N GLN A 382 11.81 5.47 21.82
CA GLN A 382 11.79 5.61 23.28
C GLN A 382 10.82 6.72 23.74
N GLY A 383 9.82 6.34 24.54
CA GLY A 383 8.78 7.24 25.06
C GLY A 383 7.72 7.68 24.06
N LYS A 384 7.74 7.17 22.82
CA LYS A 384 6.89 7.62 21.70
C LYS A 384 6.08 6.46 21.13
N LEU A 385 4.90 6.22 21.71
CA LEU A 385 4.04 5.09 21.31
C LEU A 385 3.66 5.14 19.83
N GLU A 386 3.50 6.34 19.27
CA GLU A 386 3.18 6.55 17.86
C GLU A 386 4.25 6.02 16.90
N LYS A 387 5.50 5.87 17.36
CA LYS A 387 6.59 5.28 16.57
C LYS A 387 6.44 3.76 16.38
N GLY A 388 5.55 3.12 17.14
CA GLY A 388 5.16 1.73 16.92
C GLY A 388 4.19 1.53 15.74
N PHE A 389 3.66 2.59 15.12
CA PHE A 389 2.80 2.45 13.94
C PHE A 389 3.62 2.22 12.67
N ASN A 390 3.34 1.10 12.03
CA ASN A 390 3.83 0.69 10.73
C ASN A 390 2.64 0.62 9.74
N ILE A 391 2.77 -0.15 8.66
CA ILE A 391 1.82 -0.25 7.57
C ILE A 391 0.95 -1.51 7.66
N LYS A 392 -0.30 -1.48 7.15
CA LYS A 392 -1.07 -2.72 6.90
C LYS A 392 -0.36 -3.55 5.85
N THR A 393 -0.06 -4.81 6.17
CA THR A 393 0.39 -5.81 5.20
C THR A 393 -0.76 -6.70 4.73
N LYS A 394 -0.65 -7.15 3.48
CA LYS A 394 -1.46 -8.19 2.88
C LYS A 394 -0.54 -9.39 2.68
N SER A 395 -0.55 -10.28 3.67
CA SER A 395 0.46 -11.31 3.83
C SER A 395 1.86 -10.69 4.01
N SER A 396 2.80 -10.94 3.09
CA SER A 396 4.19 -10.49 3.22
C SER A 396 4.51 -9.16 2.53
N CYS A 397 3.56 -8.60 1.78
CA CYS A 397 3.74 -7.34 1.08
C CYS A 397 2.91 -6.22 1.73
N PRO A 398 3.36 -4.95 1.63
CA PRO A 398 2.53 -3.79 1.93
C PRO A 398 1.17 -3.86 1.24
N SER A 399 0.08 -3.49 1.92
CA SER A 399 -1.24 -3.42 1.28
C SER A 399 -1.36 -2.17 0.40
N CYS A 400 -2.18 -2.21 -0.65
CA CYS A 400 -2.67 -0.99 -1.29
C CYS A 400 -3.37 -0.05 -0.29
N GLY A 401 -3.31 1.27 -0.51
CA GLY A 401 -3.93 2.24 0.38
C GLY A 401 -3.13 2.49 1.66
N THR A 402 -1.83 2.24 1.65
CA THR A 402 -0.92 2.51 2.79
C THR A 402 0.09 3.62 2.47
N GLU A 403 -0.15 4.40 1.41
CA GLU A 403 0.76 5.46 0.98
C GLU A 403 1.00 6.49 2.11
N GLY A 404 -0.04 6.78 2.90
CA GLY A 404 0.02 7.67 4.05
C GLY A 404 0.91 7.13 5.18
N SER A 405 0.74 5.86 5.60
CA SER A 405 1.59 5.28 6.65
C SER A 405 3.04 5.07 6.18
N GLN A 406 3.26 4.78 4.89
CA GLN A 406 4.61 4.78 4.30
C GLN A 406 5.23 6.18 4.32
N LEU A 407 4.49 7.19 3.86
CA LEU A 407 4.94 8.58 3.86
C LEU A 407 5.30 9.05 5.28
N MET A 408 4.49 8.70 6.30
CA MET A 408 4.77 9.00 7.72
C MET A 408 6.10 8.45 8.23
N MET A 409 6.69 7.46 7.56
CA MET A 409 8.01 6.91 7.87
C MET A 409 9.14 7.55 7.04
N SER A 410 8.90 8.67 6.35
CA SER A 410 9.90 9.32 5.49
C SER A 410 10.31 10.70 5.98
N LYS A 411 11.49 11.17 5.53
CA LYS A 411 11.94 12.56 5.71
C LYS A 411 10.99 13.58 5.10
N HIS A 412 10.31 13.25 3.99
CA HIS A 412 9.33 14.16 3.38
C HIS A 412 8.20 14.52 4.35
N TYR A 413 7.64 13.53 5.06
CA TYR A 413 6.58 13.79 6.03
C TYR A 413 7.08 14.56 7.25
N GLU A 414 8.28 14.23 7.73
CA GLU A 414 8.96 14.94 8.82
C GLU A 414 9.15 16.43 8.49
N LYS A 415 9.45 16.75 7.23
CA LYS A 415 9.56 18.13 6.72
C LYS A 415 8.23 18.77 6.34
N GLY A 416 7.10 18.16 6.70
CA GLY A 416 5.77 18.75 6.54
C GLY A 416 5.08 18.45 5.21
N MET A 417 5.68 17.68 4.31
CA MET A 417 5.03 17.29 3.05
C MET A 417 3.86 16.34 3.32
N ARG A 418 2.78 16.48 2.54
CA ARG A 418 1.57 15.66 2.57
C ARG A 418 1.17 15.25 1.16
N CYS A 419 0.15 14.42 1.01
CA CYS A 419 -0.32 13.91 -0.28
C CYS A 419 -0.54 15.05 -1.30
N VAL A 420 -1.22 16.13 -0.87
CA VAL A 420 -1.57 17.27 -1.72
C VAL A 420 -0.42 18.25 -1.99
N THR A 421 0.76 18.04 -1.37
CA THR A 421 2.01 18.73 -1.74
C THR A 421 2.39 18.32 -3.16
N CYS A 422 2.34 17.01 -3.47
CA CYS A 422 2.73 16.49 -4.77
C CYS A 422 1.55 16.20 -5.70
N HIS A 423 0.38 15.80 -5.18
CA HIS A 423 -0.75 15.36 -6.01
C HIS A 423 -1.82 16.44 -6.22
N ASP A 424 -2.41 16.49 -7.42
CA ASP A 424 -3.71 17.12 -7.63
C ASP A 424 -4.81 16.16 -7.11
N PRO A 425 -5.62 16.55 -6.11
CA PRO A 425 -6.64 15.67 -5.53
C PRO A 425 -7.81 15.38 -6.48
N HIS A 426 -8.02 16.19 -7.53
CA HIS A 426 -9.11 16.02 -8.48
C HIS A 426 -8.69 15.22 -9.72
N GLU A 427 -7.39 15.14 -10.02
CA GLU A 427 -6.85 14.46 -11.20
C GLU A 427 -5.88 13.33 -10.84
N VAL A 428 -6.33 12.46 -9.93
CA VAL A 428 -5.55 11.28 -9.48
C VAL A 428 -5.35 10.21 -10.57
N THR A 429 -5.95 10.41 -11.74
CA THR A 429 -5.74 9.64 -12.96
C THR A 429 -5.90 10.60 -14.14
N SER A 430 -4.77 11.04 -14.70
CA SER A 430 -4.71 11.98 -15.83
C SER A 430 -4.77 11.27 -17.19
N ASN A 431 -4.35 10.00 -17.24
CA ASN A 431 -4.54 9.12 -18.39
C ASN A 431 -5.93 8.48 -18.40
N ASP A 432 -6.24 7.63 -19.38
CA ASP A 432 -7.53 6.93 -19.40
C ASP A 432 -7.63 5.97 -18.20
N TRP A 433 -8.75 5.99 -17.47
CA TRP A 433 -8.97 5.12 -16.32
C TRP A 433 -9.00 3.62 -16.69
N LYS A 434 -9.27 3.31 -17.97
CA LYS A 434 -9.21 1.96 -18.53
C LYS A 434 -7.79 1.45 -18.72
N ASP A 435 -6.79 2.35 -18.75
CA ASP A 435 -5.40 1.95 -18.95
C ASP A 435 -4.93 0.98 -17.85
N TYR A 436 -3.93 0.18 -18.20
CA TYR A 436 -3.30 -0.80 -17.32
C TYR A 436 -2.26 -0.19 -16.36
N TYR A 437 -2.09 1.13 -16.41
CA TYR A 437 -1.26 1.91 -15.50
C TYR A 437 -2.01 3.18 -15.04
N THR A 438 -1.45 3.83 -14.01
CA THR A 438 -1.97 5.08 -13.47
C THR A 438 -0.92 6.15 -13.61
N LYS A 439 -1.28 7.29 -14.22
CA LYS A 439 -0.51 8.52 -14.22
C LYS A 439 -1.27 9.58 -13.43
N PRO A 440 -1.00 9.78 -12.13
CA PRO A 440 -1.58 10.89 -11.38
C PRO A 440 -1.10 12.22 -11.94
N ALA A 441 -1.92 13.27 -11.90
CA ALA A 441 -1.43 14.62 -12.10
C ALA A 441 -0.59 15.05 -10.89
N ILE A 442 0.60 15.58 -11.17
CA ILE A 442 1.61 15.95 -10.17
C ILE A 442 1.79 17.46 -10.17
N ARG A 443 1.67 18.08 -8.99
CA ARG A 443 1.86 19.51 -8.73
C ARG A 443 3.34 19.86 -8.50
N GLN A 444 4.08 18.94 -7.86
CA GLN A 444 5.50 19.07 -7.59
C GLN A 444 6.20 17.75 -7.91
N THR A 445 7.15 17.82 -8.83
CA THR A 445 8.01 16.72 -9.24
C THR A 445 9.24 16.65 -8.34
N CYS A 446 9.98 15.54 -8.40
CA CYS A 446 11.20 15.37 -7.61
C CYS A 446 12.21 16.49 -7.89
N GLN A 447 12.35 16.84 -9.17
CA GLN A 447 13.28 17.84 -9.69
C GLN A 447 12.92 19.27 -9.28
N ASP A 448 11.70 19.53 -8.80
CA ASP A 448 11.33 20.86 -8.31
C ASP A 448 12.06 21.21 -7.02
N CYS A 449 12.40 20.21 -6.20
CA CYS A 449 13.12 20.38 -4.93
C CYS A 449 14.55 19.81 -4.96
N HIS A 450 14.80 18.75 -5.73
CA HIS A 450 16.09 18.06 -5.82
C HIS A 450 16.87 18.50 -7.06
N LYS A 451 17.27 19.78 -7.09
CA LYS A 451 17.92 20.41 -8.26
C LYS A 451 19.29 19.80 -8.55
N THR A 452 20.15 19.67 -7.54
CA THR A 452 21.49 19.07 -7.73
C THR A 452 21.40 17.64 -8.27
N GLN A 453 20.47 16.83 -7.75
CA GLN A 453 20.24 15.47 -8.24
C GLN A 453 19.73 15.48 -9.69
N ALA A 454 18.80 16.37 -10.03
CA ALA A 454 18.28 16.50 -11.39
C ALA A 454 19.39 16.88 -12.39
N ASP A 455 20.24 17.84 -12.01
CA ASP A 455 21.37 18.28 -12.83
C ASP A 455 22.39 17.16 -13.02
N VAL A 456 22.67 16.37 -11.98
CA VAL A 456 23.58 15.21 -12.09
C VAL A 456 22.97 14.13 -12.98
N VAL A 457 21.71 13.73 -12.74
CA VAL A 457 21.02 12.68 -13.53
C VAL A 457 20.96 13.05 -15.01
N ALA A 458 20.84 14.33 -15.37
CA ALA A 458 20.85 14.79 -16.75
C ALA A 458 22.14 14.41 -17.52
N ASN A 459 23.22 14.08 -16.81
CA ASN A 459 24.50 13.68 -17.38
C ASN A 459 24.70 12.15 -17.48
N THR A 460 23.70 11.33 -17.13
CA THR A 460 23.80 9.88 -17.20
C THR A 460 23.54 9.36 -18.62
N ASN A 461 24.26 8.30 -19.03
CA ASN A 461 23.99 7.59 -20.28
C ASN A 461 23.16 6.31 -20.05
N THR A 462 23.42 5.61 -18.94
CA THR A 462 22.85 4.29 -18.63
C THR A 462 21.36 4.36 -18.31
N HIS A 463 20.97 5.30 -17.44
CA HIS A 463 19.58 5.43 -16.95
C HIS A 463 18.87 6.68 -17.49
N LYS A 464 19.30 7.21 -18.64
CA LYS A 464 18.83 8.50 -19.18
C LYS A 464 17.34 8.58 -19.50
N LYS A 465 16.67 7.42 -19.63
CA LYS A 465 15.24 7.29 -19.92
C LYS A 465 14.39 6.98 -18.69
N MET A 466 15.03 6.85 -17.52
CA MET A 466 14.36 6.54 -16.26
C MET A 466 13.95 7.82 -15.56
N ASP A 467 12.78 7.81 -14.93
CA ASP A 467 12.36 8.87 -14.02
C ASP A 467 12.84 8.58 -12.60
N CYS A 468 12.97 9.61 -11.75
CA CYS A 468 13.37 9.45 -10.35
C CYS A 468 12.51 8.42 -9.60
N VAL A 469 11.21 8.38 -9.91
CA VAL A 469 10.23 7.49 -9.28
C VAL A 469 10.44 6.02 -9.63
N ASP A 470 11.15 5.70 -10.71
CA ASP A 470 11.35 4.32 -11.15
C ASP A 470 12.33 3.56 -10.26
N CYS A 471 13.25 4.27 -9.59
CA CYS A 471 14.16 3.69 -8.58
C CYS A 471 13.68 3.95 -7.15
N HIS A 472 13.20 5.16 -6.87
CA HIS A 472 12.89 5.60 -5.50
C HIS A 472 11.48 5.21 -5.02
N MET A 473 10.57 4.94 -5.95
CA MET A 473 9.18 4.61 -5.64
C MET A 473 8.77 3.34 -6.39
N PRO A 474 9.46 2.19 -6.22
CA PRO A 474 9.10 0.98 -6.94
C PRO A 474 7.72 0.48 -6.54
N PHE A 475 7.13 -0.34 -7.40
CA PHE A 475 5.91 -1.04 -7.05
C PHE A 475 6.24 -2.16 -6.05
N THR A 476 5.80 -2.01 -4.80
CA THR A 476 6.04 -2.98 -3.71
C THR A 476 4.76 -3.51 -3.09
N MET A 477 3.63 -2.86 -3.40
CA MET A 477 2.39 -3.02 -2.65
C MET A 477 1.43 -4.00 -3.33
N SER A 478 0.93 -4.95 -2.54
CA SER A 478 -0.13 -5.90 -2.89
C SER A 478 -1.51 -5.24 -2.80
N CYS A 479 -2.24 -5.24 -3.90
CA CYS A 479 -3.67 -4.91 -3.87
C CYS A 479 -4.52 -6.17 -3.68
N GLU A 480 -4.06 -7.30 -4.17
CA GLU A 480 -4.87 -8.51 -4.40
C GLU A 480 -4.80 -9.48 -3.21
N ASN A 481 -3.80 -9.34 -2.33
CA ASN A 481 -3.45 -10.33 -1.30
C ASN A 481 -3.21 -11.71 -1.92
N PHE A 482 -2.43 -11.75 -3.02
CA PHE A 482 -2.13 -12.98 -3.73
C PHE A 482 -0.93 -13.69 -3.09
N THR A 483 -1.13 -14.17 -1.86
CA THR A 483 -0.10 -14.68 -0.96
C THR A 483 0.83 -15.72 -1.60
N ALA A 484 0.28 -16.61 -2.43
CA ALA A 484 1.02 -17.72 -3.01
C ALA A 484 2.17 -17.29 -3.94
N ILE A 485 2.07 -16.11 -4.54
CA ILE A 485 3.08 -15.58 -5.47
C ILE A 485 3.94 -14.49 -4.83
N GLN A 486 3.78 -14.22 -3.54
CA GLN A 486 4.62 -13.25 -2.87
C GLN A 486 5.98 -13.85 -2.54
N ARG A 487 7.03 -13.16 -2.98
CA ARG A 487 8.46 -13.44 -2.80
C ARG A 487 9.17 -12.09 -2.57
N PRO A 488 8.96 -11.44 -1.41
CA PRO A 488 9.46 -10.09 -1.18
C PRO A 488 10.98 -9.97 -1.29
N ASP A 489 11.73 -11.03 -0.97
CA ASP A 489 13.20 -11.06 -1.10
C ASP A 489 13.68 -11.08 -2.56
N MET A 490 12.80 -11.52 -3.47
CA MET A 490 12.99 -11.49 -4.92
C MET A 490 12.29 -10.26 -5.56
N ALA A 491 11.78 -9.34 -4.73
CA ALA A 491 11.02 -8.17 -5.16
C ALA A 491 9.86 -8.48 -6.13
N GLY A 492 9.06 -9.51 -5.83
CA GLY A 492 7.90 -9.90 -6.63
C GLY A 492 6.91 -10.79 -5.87
N PHE A 493 5.87 -11.33 -6.49
CA PHE A 493 5.32 -10.97 -7.80
C PHE A 493 3.98 -10.21 -7.68
N ASP A 494 3.41 -10.09 -6.48
CA ASP A 494 2.20 -9.33 -6.15
C ASP A 494 2.55 -7.86 -5.83
N ALA A 495 3.04 -7.16 -6.85
CA ALA A 495 3.61 -5.82 -6.77
C ALA A 495 2.88 -4.86 -7.73
N VAL A 496 1.76 -4.28 -7.29
CA VAL A 496 0.79 -3.60 -8.17
C VAL A 496 0.47 -2.15 -7.79
N ARG A 497 1.01 -1.65 -6.68
CA ARG A 497 0.92 -0.24 -6.25
C ARG A 497 2.28 0.31 -5.80
N ARG A 498 2.42 1.63 -5.94
CA ARG A 498 3.68 2.37 -5.86
C ARG A 498 4.05 2.73 -4.40
N SER A 499 5.27 2.39 -3.99
CA SER A 499 5.83 2.75 -2.67
C SER A 499 5.94 4.27 -2.48
N HIS A 500 5.79 4.74 -1.24
CA HIS A 500 5.98 6.13 -0.81
C HIS A 500 7.00 6.24 0.33
N LEU A 501 8.03 5.38 0.33
CA LEU A 501 9.14 5.41 1.28
C LEU A 501 10.32 6.29 0.81
N PHE A 502 10.55 6.37 -0.51
CA PHE A 502 11.56 7.19 -1.20
C PHE A 502 13.03 6.82 -0.94
N LYS A 503 13.43 6.63 0.32
CA LYS A 503 14.80 6.28 0.71
C LYS A 503 15.17 4.92 0.15
N ILE A 504 16.32 4.83 -0.53
CA ILE A 504 16.94 3.57 -0.93
C ILE A 504 18.03 3.24 0.08
N GLU A 505 17.99 2.02 0.62
CA GLU A 505 19.02 1.48 1.49
C GLU A 505 20.02 0.65 0.67
N VAL A 506 21.28 1.09 0.67
CA VAL A 506 22.37 0.46 -0.09
C VAL A 506 23.12 -0.49 0.83
N ASP A 507 22.63 -1.72 0.91
CA ASP A 507 23.16 -2.76 1.79
C ASP A 507 23.02 -4.15 1.14
N PRO A 508 23.98 -5.07 1.30
CA PRO A 508 23.92 -6.39 0.66
C PRO A 508 22.82 -7.30 1.25
N GLU A 509 22.36 -7.08 2.48
CA GLU A 509 21.55 -8.02 3.24
C GLU A 509 20.24 -7.42 3.78
N LYS A 510 20.22 -6.13 4.15
CA LYS A 510 19.03 -5.48 4.72
C LYS A 510 17.86 -5.53 3.74
N LYS A 511 16.70 -5.95 4.24
CA LYS A 511 15.45 -6.06 3.48
C LYS A 511 14.43 -5.04 3.94
N MET A 512 13.72 -4.44 2.99
CA MET A 512 12.61 -3.51 3.22
C MET A 512 11.50 -4.17 4.05
N MET A 513 11.12 -5.41 3.71
CA MET A 513 10.06 -6.14 4.40
C MET A 513 10.66 -7.21 5.30
N ASN A 514 10.22 -7.27 6.56
CA ASN A 514 10.63 -8.32 7.49
C ASN A 514 9.42 -8.93 8.21
N PRO A 515 9.39 -10.26 8.42
CA PRO A 515 8.38 -10.88 9.25
C PRO A 515 8.62 -10.55 10.73
N GLY A 516 7.69 -10.94 11.60
CA GLY A 516 7.90 -10.78 13.05
C GLY A 516 9.13 -11.55 13.53
N ALA A 517 9.72 -11.10 14.64
CA ALA A 517 10.92 -11.74 15.20
C ALA A 517 10.72 -13.26 15.39
N GLY A 518 11.71 -14.05 14.95
CA GLY A 518 11.70 -15.51 15.02
C GLY A 518 10.79 -16.23 14.00
N GLN A 519 10.07 -15.50 13.15
CA GLN A 519 9.26 -16.09 12.07
C GLN A 519 10.12 -16.40 10.84
N SER A 520 9.73 -17.41 10.08
CA SER A 520 10.34 -17.67 8.76
C SER A 520 9.99 -16.56 7.77
N ARG A 521 10.75 -16.45 6.67
CA ARG A 521 10.44 -15.51 5.57
C ARG A 521 9.40 -16.02 4.58
N ALA A 522 8.63 -17.06 4.95
CA ALA A 522 7.50 -17.51 4.15
C ALA A 522 6.42 -16.41 4.04
N SER A 523 5.74 -16.34 2.89
CA SER A 523 4.80 -15.24 2.64
C SER A 523 3.60 -15.20 3.60
N ASN A 524 3.25 -16.35 4.19
CA ASN A 524 2.16 -16.49 5.15
C ASN A 524 2.60 -16.33 6.62
N SER A 525 3.87 -16.05 6.88
CA SER A 525 4.38 -15.75 8.22
C SER A 525 3.69 -14.53 8.84
N LYS A 526 3.74 -14.42 10.16
CA LYS A 526 3.05 -13.35 10.91
C LYS A 526 3.97 -12.16 11.15
N GLY A 527 3.34 -11.00 11.38
CA GLY A 527 4.06 -9.80 11.80
C GLY A 527 4.89 -9.13 10.71
N TRP A 528 4.60 -9.34 9.42
CA TRP A 528 5.27 -8.62 8.35
C TRP A 528 5.10 -7.10 8.49
N HIS A 529 6.19 -6.37 8.37
CA HIS A 529 6.27 -4.91 8.51
C HIS A 529 7.42 -4.34 7.69
N VAL A 530 7.38 -3.03 7.43
CA VAL A 530 8.49 -2.30 6.80
C VAL A 530 9.58 -2.09 7.86
N ALA A 531 10.82 -2.47 7.54
CA ALA A 531 11.96 -2.17 8.39
C ALA A 531 12.27 -0.69 8.45
N ARG A 532 12.94 -0.30 9.53
CA ARG A 532 13.38 1.07 9.77
C ARG A 532 14.91 1.14 9.82
N ASP A 533 15.45 2.26 9.38
CA ASP A 533 16.84 2.62 9.60
C ASP A 533 17.08 3.12 11.04
N GLU A 534 18.31 3.52 11.32
CA GLU A 534 18.73 4.02 12.64
C GLU A 534 18.00 5.31 13.06
N GLU A 535 17.57 6.12 12.09
CA GLU A 535 16.78 7.34 12.33
C GLU A 535 15.28 7.04 12.50
N GLY A 536 14.87 5.79 12.28
CA GLY A 536 13.49 5.35 12.38
C GLY A 536 12.67 5.57 11.10
N HIS A 537 13.31 5.83 9.96
CA HIS A 537 12.65 5.96 8.65
C HIS A 537 12.57 4.63 7.93
N GLY A 538 11.48 4.42 7.18
CA GLY A 538 11.33 3.25 6.32
C GLY A 538 12.10 3.42 5.01
N TYR A 539 12.59 2.32 4.46
CA TYR A 539 13.42 2.33 3.26
C TYR A 539 13.00 1.25 2.24
N VAL A 540 13.46 1.43 1.00
CA VAL A 540 13.40 0.48 -0.10
C VAL A 540 14.77 -0.18 -0.22
N ASP A 541 14.84 -1.50 -0.28
CA ASP A 541 16.10 -2.21 -0.52
C ASP A 541 16.48 -2.22 -2.02
N LEU A 542 17.73 -2.57 -2.32
CA LEU A 542 18.25 -2.60 -3.69
C LEU A 542 17.50 -3.59 -4.60
N MET A 543 16.98 -4.69 -4.05
CA MET A 543 16.23 -5.67 -4.86
C MET A 543 14.92 -5.04 -5.37
N TRP A 544 14.18 -4.37 -4.48
CA TRP A 544 12.99 -3.62 -4.87
C TRP A 544 13.31 -2.43 -5.77
N SER A 545 14.41 -1.71 -5.54
CA SER A 545 14.75 -0.54 -6.35
C SER A 545 15.14 -0.91 -7.79
N CYS A 546 15.96 -1.95 -7.95
CA CYS A 546 16.61 -2.22 -9.24
C CYS A 546 16.00 -3.40 -10.01
N ALA A 547 15.57 -4.45 -9.30
CA ALA A 547 15.28 -5.76 -9.90
C ALA A 547 13.84 -6.28 -9.66
N ARG A 548 12.92 -5.40 -9.20
CA ARG A 548 11.54 -5.80 -8.95
C ARG A 548 10.87 -6.40 -10.18
N THR A 549 10.06 -7.43 -9.95
CA THR A 549 9.17 -8.00 -10.96
C THR A 549 7.78 -7.37 -10.81
N ALA A 550 7.59 -6.21 -11.41
CA ALA A 550 6.35 -5.43 -11.34
C ALA A 550 5.76 -5.17 -12.74
N ASN A 551 5.08 -6.17 -13.30
CA ASN A 551 4.43 -6.11 -14.62
C ASN A 551 3.34 -5.02 -14.75
N ALA A 552 2.93 -4.42 -13.63
CA ALA A 552 1.94 -3.35 -13.58
C ALA A 552 2.58 -1.94 -13.56
N GLU A 553 3.90 -1.86 -13.46
CA GLU A 553 4.65 -0.61 -13.41
C GLU A 553 5.06 -0.19 -14.82
N LYS A 554 4.54 0.95 -15.31
CA LYS A 554 4.85 1.43 -16.66
C LYS A 554 6.35 1.70 -16.85
N GLY A 555 7.01 2.30 -15.86
CA GLY A 555 8.46 2.56 -15.92
C GLY A 555 9.30 1.30 -16.08
N VAL A 556 8.89 0.17 -15.48
CA VAL A 556 9.53 -1.14 -15.69
C VAL A 556 9.33 -1.60 -17.12
N MET A 557 8.09 -1.61 -17.59
CA MET A 557 7.75 -2.16 -18.91
C MET A 557 8.32 -1.34 -20.07
N ASP A 558 8.33 -0.01 -19.95
CA ASP A 558 8.89 0.89 -20.97
C ASP A 558 10.43 0.81 -21.02
N ASN A 559 11.08 0.40 -19.94
CA ASN A 559 12.53 0.30 -19.81
C ASN A 559 13.01 -1.15 -19.77
N LYS A 560 12.49 -1.97 -20.70
CA LYS A 560 12.94 -3.35 -20.96
C LYS A 560 12.90 -4.25 -19.73
N GLY A 561 11.93 -4.06 -18.83
CA GLY A 561 11.79 -4.86 -17.62
C GLY A 561 12.83 -4.57 -16.52
N CYS A 562 13.61 -3.48 -16.63
CA CYS A 562 14.72 -3.15 -15.74
C CYS A 562 15.66 -4.35 -15.54
N HIS A 563 16.07 -4.63 -14.31
CA HIS A 563 16.95 -5.77 -13.99
C HIS A 563 16.18 -7.00 -13.47
N SER A 564 14.87 -7.07 -13.68
CA SER A 564 14.06 -8.21 -13.25
C SER A 564 14.48 -9.49 -13.97
N LEU A 565 14.72 -10.55 -13.20
CA LEU A 565 15.01 -11.88 -13.76
C LEU A 565 13.88 -12.45 -14.63
N PHE A 566 12.65 -11.92 -14.53
CA PHE A 566 11.45 -12.49 -15.15
C PHE A 566 10.75 -11.56 -16.15
N LEU A 567 11.16 -10.29 -16.20
CA LEU A 567 10.64 -9.29 -17.15
C LEU A 567 11.74 -8.68 -18.03
N SER A 568 13.00 -8.78 -17.63
CA SER A 568 14.07 -8.05 -18.30
C SER A 568 14.34 -8.57 -19.71
N GLU A 569 14.42 -7.64 -20.66
CA GLU A 569 14.90 -7.86 -22.02
C GLU A 569 16.37 -7.44 -22.17
N LEU A 570 17.04 -7.08 -21.06
CA LEU A 570 18.47 -6.81 -21.04
C LEU A 570 19.28 -8.11 -21.15
N GLU A 571 20.57 -7.97 -21.45
CA GLU A 571 21.49 -9.09 -21.46
C GLU A 571 21.51 -9.83 -20.12
N LYS A 572 21.76 -11.14 -20.12
CA LYS A 572 21.71 -11.98 -18.91
C LYS A 572 22.57 -11.46 -17.76
N GLY A 573 23.70 -10.81 -18.05
CA GLY A 573 24.57 -10.21 -17.03
C GLY A 573 23.93 -9.04 -16.27
N LEU A 574 22.86 -8.46 -16.78
CA LEU A 574 22.10 -7.34 -16.19
C LEU A 574 20.76 -7.81 -15.60
N GLN A 575 20.56 -9.11 -15.44
CA GLN A 575 19.35 -9.68 -14.83
C GLN A 575 19.71 -10.14 -13.42
N TYR A 576 19.16 -9.46 -12.41
CA TYR A 576 19.57 -9.67 -11.03
C TYR A 576 18.51 -10.47 -10.29
N GLY A 577 18.92 -11.64 -9.78
CA GLY A 577 18.09 -12.50 -8.93
C GLY A 577 18.41 -12.36 -7.43
N ASP A 578 19.43 -11.58 -7.07
CA ASP A 578 19.93 -11.47 -5.71
C ASP A 578 20.40 -10.05 -5.40
N GLN A 579 20.18 -9.61 -4.17
CA GLN A 579 20.49 -8.25 -3.73
C GLN A 579 21.99 -7.99 -3.62
N LYS A 580 22.79 -8.99 -3.22
CA LYS A 580 24.23 -8.85 -3.06
C LYS A 580 24.92 -8.61 -4.39
N VAL A 581 24.39 -9.17 -5.48
CA VAL A 581 24.84 -8.87 -6.85
C VAL A 581 24.62 -7.40 -7.17
N ILE A 582 23.41 -6.87 -6.92
CA ILE A 582 23.07 -5.46 -7.15
C ILE A 582 23.98 -4.55 -6.32
N TYR A 583 24.17 -4.88 -5.04
CA TYR A 583 25.09 -4.16 -4.15
C TYR A 583 26.51 -4.11 -4.74
N GLY A 584 27.02 -5.23 -5.24
CA GLY A 584 28.32 -5.30 -5.91
C GLY A 584 28.42 -4.34 -7.11
N GLU A 585 27.41 -4.28 -7.97
CA GLU A 585 27.36 -3.34 -9.09
C GLU A 585 27.28 -1.88 -8.62
N VAL A 586 26.47 -1.59 -7.60
CA VAL A 586 26.38 -0.23 -7.02
C VAL A 586 27.72 0.20 -6.42
N MET A 587 28.44 -0.70 -5.75
CA MET A 587 29.76 -0.38 -5.19
C MET A 587 30.82 -0.09 -6.26
N LYS A 588 30.73 -0.67 -7.46
CA LYS A 588 31.62 -0.31 -8.59
C LYS A 588 31.45 1.15 -9.01
N TRP A 589 30.26 1.73 -8.82
CA TRP A 589 30.02 3.15 -9.05
C TRP A 589 30.34 4.00 -7.82
N GLN A 590 29.95 3.54 -6.62
CA GLN A 590 30.11 4.33 -5.42
C GLN A 590 31.54 4.46 -4.91
N ASN A 591 32.34 3.39 -4.94
CA ASN A 591 33.67 3.41 -4.35
C ASN A 591 34.60 4.42 -5.05
N PRO A 592 34.75 4.42 -6.39
CA PRO A 592 35.64 5.37 -7.05
C PRO A 592 35.26 6.85 -6.79
N VAL A 593 33.96 7.16 -6.73
CA VAL A 593 33.47 8.51 -6.44
C VAL A 593 33.75 8.90 -5.00
N LYS A 594 33.47 8.01 -4.03
CA LYS A 594 33.75 8.24 -2.60
C LYS A 594 35.25 8.41 -2.33
N ASP A 595 36.10 7.58 -2.94
CA ASP A 595 37.55 7.64 -2.77
C ASP A 595 38.13 8.93 -3.36
N GLY A 596 37.69 9.30 -4.56
CA GLY A 596 38.07 10.56 -5.19
C GLY A 596 37.61 11.78 -4.38
N PHE A 597 36.37 11.75 -3.88
CA PHE A 597 35.83 12.80 -3.01
C PHE A 597 36.61 12.93 -1.70
N LYS A 598 36.91 11.82 -1.02
CA LYS A 598 37.70 11.81 0.23
C LYS A 598 39.09 12.40 0.01
N THR A 599 39.74 12.03 -1.08
CA THR A 599 41.06 12.55 -1.47
C THR A 599 40.99 14.07 -1.70
N ALA A 600 39.97 14.54 -2.42
CA ALA A 600 39.78 15.95 -2.71
C ALA A 600 39.50 16.77 -1.44
N LYS A 601 38.62 16.29 -0.54
CA LYS A 601 38.35 16.97 0.75
C LYS A 601 39.59 17.10 1.62
N ALA A 602 40.41 16.04 1.72
CA ALA A 602 41.66 16.09 2.47
C ALA A 602 42.69 17.06 1.86
N ALA A 603 42.79 17.11 0.52
CA ALA A 603 43.66 18.05 -0.17
C ALA A 603 43.18 19.51 -0.04
N LEU A 604 41.87 19.76 -0.11
CA LEU A 604 41.26 21.07 0.16
C LEU A 604 41.62 21.58 1.56
N GLU A 605 41.43 20.76 2.59
CA GLU A 605 41.75 21.14 3.97
C GLU A 605 43.24 21.48 4.13
N ARG A 606 44.12 20.64 3.57
CA ARG A 606 45.57 20.86 3.62
C ARG A 606 45.99 22.15 2.91
N ILE A 607 45.52 22.35 1.67
CA ILE A 607 45.89 23.53 0.86
C ILE A 607 45.40 24.81 1.53
N ASN A 608 44.19 24.81 2.09
CA ASN A 608 43.67 25.97 2.82
C ASN A 608 44.55 26.32 4.04
N LYS A 609 44.98 25.33 4.82
CA LYS A 609 45.94 25.55 5.93
C LYS A 609 47.27 26.10 5.44
N LEU A 610 47.79 25.63 4.30
CA LEU A 610 49.03 26.17 3.72
C LEU A 610 48.85 27.62 3.26
N LEU A 611 47.71 27.97 2.69
CA LEU A 611 47.40 29.34 2.25
C LEU A 611 47.38 30.35 3.40
N GLU A 612 47.05 29.93 4.62
CA GLU A 612 47.05 30.79 5.82
C GLU A 612 48.47 31.16 6.28
N VAL A 613 49.46 30.31 6.00
CA VAL A 613 50.83 30.45 6.54
C VAL A 613 51.88 30.74 5.47
N THR A 614 51.52 30.73 4.18
CA THR A 614 52.46 30.88 3.07
C THR A 614 52.35 32.26 2.42
N LYS A 615 53.48 32.96 2.25
CA LYS A 615 53.51 34.26 1.58
C LYS A 615 53.62 34.10 0.06
N LEU A 616 52.48 34.15 -0.62
CA LEU A 616 52.35 33.99 -2.08
C LEU A 616 52.46 35.31 -2.84
N THR A 617 52.86 35.26 -4.12
CA THR A 617 52.62 36.37 -5.06
C THR A 617 51.13 36.49 -5.37
N VAL A 618 50.70 37.66 -5.87
CA VAL A 618 49.29 37.90 -6.20
C VAL A 618 48.82 36.92 -7.28
N GLU A 619 49.65 36.65 -8.27
CA GLU A 619 49.36 35.74 -9.39
C GLU A 619 49.20 34.30 -8.90
N ALA A 620 50.18 33.80 -8.15
CA ALA A 620 50.14 32.43 -7.63
C ALA A 620 48.96 32.23 -6.66
N LYS A 621 48.71 33.21 -5.79
CA LYS A 621 47.55 33.17 -4.89
C LYS A 621 46.24 33.12 -5.66
N THR A 622 46.10 33.95 -6.69
CA THR A 622 44.88 34.00 -7.52
C THR A 622 44.66 32.67 -8.25
N GLU A 623 45.71 32.09 -8.84
CA GLU A 623 45.63 30.81 -9.54
C GLU A 623 45.29 29.65 -8.59
N ILE A 624 45.96 29.57 -7.43
CA ILE A 624 45.68 28.55 -6.42
C ILE A 624 44.24 28.67 -5.92
N MET A 625 43.78 29.87 -5.57
CA MET A 625 42.41 30.09 -5.08
C MET A 625 41.37 29.70 -6.13
N LEU A 626 41.58 30.05 -7.41
CA LEU A 626 40.68 29.64 -8.49
C LEU A 626 40.55 28.11 -8.61
N LEU A 627 41.66 27.38 -8.50
CA LEU A 627 41.68 25.91 -8.56
C LEU A 627 41.01 25.28 -7.33
N VAL A 628 41.28 25.84 -6.14
CA VAL A 628 40.66 25.42 -4.87
C VAL A 628 39.15 25.63 -4.90
N ASP A 629 38.68 26.79 -5.35
CA ASP A 629 37.25 27.12 -5.44
C ASP A 629 36.53 26.17 -6.42
N LYS A 630 37.10 25.94 -7.61
CA LYS A 630 36.54 24.99 -8.57
C LYS A 630 36.48 23.56 -8.03
N ALA A 631 37.50 23.12 -7.29
CA ALA A 631 37.49 21.80 -6.67
C ALA A 631 36.47 21.73 -5.51
N ALA A 632 36.34 22.79 -4.72
CA ALA A 632 35.35 22.91 -3.66
C ALA A 632 33.92 22.80 -4.23
N ASP A 633 33.61 23.52 -5.31
CA ASP A 633 32.32 23.46 -6.00
C ASP A 633 32.00 22.05 -6.51
N ILE A 634 32.98 21.35 -7.06
CA ILE A 634 32.81 19.95 -7.48
C ILE A 634 32.48 19.06 -6.28
N THR A 635 33.27 19.14 -5.20
CA THR A 635 33.02 18.30 -4.02
C THR A 635 31.66 18.61 -3.40
N LYS A 636 31.25 19.87 -3.35
CA LYS A 636 29.93 20.29 -2.89
C LYS A 636 28.82 19.67 -3.74
N GLN A 637 28.93 19.70 -5.07
CA GLN A 637 27.94 19.05 -5.95
C GLN A 637 27.82 17.55 -5.67
N VAL A 638 28.94 16.84 -5.50
CA VAL A 638 28.95 15.39 -5.23
C VAL A 638 28.29 15.08 -3.87
N GLU A 639 28.59 15.90 -2.86
CA GLU A 639 28.05 15.77 -1.51
C GLU A 639 26.54 16.08 -1.45
N GLU A 640 26.11 17.16 -2.11
CA GLU A 640 24.70 17.55 -2.19
C GLU A 640 23.86 16.59 -3.02
N ASP A 641 24.41 16.01 -4.10
CA ASP A 641 23.77 14.95 -4.87
C ASP A 641 23.53 13.71 -4.00
N GLY A 642 24.55 13.27 -3.27
CA GLY A 642 24.46 12.20 -2.28
C GLY A 642 24.24 10.78 -2.82
N SER A 643 24.14 10.60 -4.15
CA SER A 643 24.02 9.26 -4.77
C SER A 643 25.36 8.53 -4.85
N TRP A 644 26.46 9.28 -4.68
CA TRP A 644 27.83 8.82 -4.80
C TRP A 644 28.11 8.17 -6.16
N GLY A 645 27.54 8.68 -7.25
CA GLY A 645 27.77 8.13 -8.58
C GLY A 645 26.58 7.40 -9.18
N VAL A 646 25.64 6.90 -8.38
CA VAL A 646 24.51 6.10 -8.91
C VAL A 646 23.63 6.91 -9.88
N HIS A 647 23.46 8.22 -9.65
CA HIS A 647 22.72 9.09 -10.55
C HIS A 647 23.39 9.26 -11.93
N ALA A 648 24.72 9.38 -11.96
CA ALA A 648 25.50 9.49 -13.20
C ALA A 648 26.95 9.00 -12.98
N PRO A 649 27.21 7.68 -13.17
CA PRO A 649 28.46 7.07 -12.73
C PRO A 649 29.71 7.67 -13.37
N ASP A 650 29.73 7.74 -14.69
CA ASP A 650 30.89 8.25 -15.44
C ASP A 650 31.12 9.73 -15.18
N TYR A 651 30.04 10.51 -15.15
CA TYR A 651 30.09 11.96 -14.90
C TYR A 651 30.66 12.26 -13.51
N LEU A 652 30.09 11.68 -12.44
CA LEU A 652 30.55 11.98 -11.09
C LEU A 652 31.98 11.45 -10.84
N LYS A 653 32.36 10.33 -11.46
CA LYS A 653 33.76 9.88 -11.43
C LYS A 653 34.69 10.91 -12.08
N GLN A 654 34.36 11.36 -13.29
CA GLN A 654 35.15 12.38 -13.99
C GLN A 654 35.24 13.68 -13.18
N ARG A 655 34.15 14.08 -12.52
CA ARG A 655 34.11 15.28 -11.67
C ARG A 655 35.10 15.14 -10.50
N VAL A 656 35.07 14.06 -9.73
CA VAL A 656 36.02 13.89 -8.62
C VAL A 656 37.48 13.76 -9.09
N ASP A 657 37.73 13.12 -10.24
CA ASP A 657 39.06 13.07 -10.85
C ASP A 657 39.55 14.49 -11.22
N THR A 658 38.65 15.32 -11.77
CA THR A 658 38.93 16.73 -12.13
C THR A 658 39.23 17.58 -10.89
N ALA A 659 38.47 17.41 -9.80
CA ALA A 659 38.75 18.12 -8.55
C ALA A 659 40.14 17.77 -8.00
N ASN A 660 40.50 16.49 -8.00
CA ASN A 660 41.84 16.06 -7.58
C ASN A 660 42.94 16.60 -8.50
N ALA A 661 42.70 16.70 -9.81
CA ALA A 661 43.65 17.32 -10.75
C ALA A 661 43.87 18.81 -10.44
N TYR A 662 42.81 19.58 -10.18
CA TYR A 662 42.91 20.98 -9.77
C TYR A 662 43.71 21.14 -8.47
N LEU A 663 43.44 20.30 -7.47
CA LEU A 663 44.13 20.36 -6.18
C LEU A 663 45.60 19.92 -6.28
N THR A 664 45.91 18.97 -7.16
CA THR A 664 47.29 18.58 -7.45
C THR A 664 48.07 19.72 -8.09
N GLN A 665 47.45 20.44 -9.04
CA GLN A 665 48.08 21.61 -9.65
C GLN A 665 48.26 22.75 -8.64
N ALA A 666 47.25 23.02 -7.80
CA ALA A 666 47.34 24.01 -6.73
C ALA A 666 48.47 23.70 -5.75
N GLN A 667 48.61 22.44 -5.33
CA GLN A 667 49.71 21.99 -4.48
C GLN A 667 51.06 22.18 -5.17
N LYS A 668 51.16 21.84 -6.46
CA LYS A 668 52.39 22.01 -7.24
C LYS A 668 52.85 23.47 -7.31
N ILE A 669 51.91 24.43 -7.42
CA ILE A 669 52.23 25.86 -7.39
C ILE A 669 52.78 26.25 -6.01
N LEU A 670 52.15 25.79 -4.93
CA LEU A 670 52.62 26.01 -3.56
C LEU A 670 54.04 25.46 -3.34
N ASP A 671 54.30 24.24 -3.82
CA ASP A 671 55.57 23.55 -3.61
C ASP A 671 56.71 24.18 -4.44
N ASN A 672 56.44 24.58 -5.69
CA ASN A 672 57.46 25.07 -6.61
C ASN A 672 57.80 26.56 -6.44
N GLY A 673 56.93 27.35 -5.83
CA GLY A 673 57.12 28.80 -5.75
C GLY A 673 58.11 29.28 -4.68
N ASN A 674 58.71 28.36 -3.91
CA ASN A 674 59.73 28.63 -2.88
C ASN A 674 59.31 29.79 -1.93
N PHE A 675 58.03 29.78 -1.54
CA PHE A 675 57.40 30.87 -0.82
C PHE A 675 57.79 30.85 0.66
N PRO A 676 58.19 31.99 1.26
CA PRO A 676 58.52 32.04 2.68
C PRO A 676 57.24 31.94 3.54
N LEU A 677 57.37 31.34 4.72
CA LEU A 677 56.30 31.33 5.71
C LEU A 677 56.04 32.74 6.25
N ILE A 678 54.77 33.06 6.52
CA ILE A 678 54.37 34.29 7.19
C ILE A 678 54.89 34.22 8.63
N LYS A 679 55.80 35.12 9.01
CA LYS A 679 56.28 35.22 10.39
C LYS A 679 55.11 35.66 11.28
N THR A 680 54.66 34.80 12.19
CA THR A 680 53.78 35.21 13.28
C THR A 680 54.58 36.07 14.25
N GLU A 681 54.40 37.39 14.21
CA GLU A 681 54.83 38.24 15.32
C GLU A 681 53.99 37.86 16.54
N ALA A 682 54.66 37.31 17.56
CA ALA A 682 54.06 37.07 18.86
C ALA A 682 53.56 38.42 19.40
N LYS A 683 52.24 38.63 19.42
CA LYS A 683 51.63 39.72 20.17
C LYS A 683 52.00 39.53 21.64
N LYS A 684 52.84 40.43 22.15
CA LYS A 684 53.10 40.61 23.59
C LYS A 684 51.84 41.03 24.32
#